data_AF-A0A947IBT8-F1
#
_entry.id   AF-A0A947IBT8-F1
#
_cell.length_a   1.000
_cell.length_b   1.000
_cell.length_c   1.000
_cell.angle_alpha   90.00
_cell.angle_beta   90.00
_cell.angle_gamma   90.00
#
_symmetry.space_group_name_H-M   'P 1'
#
loop_
_entity.id
_entity.type
_entity.pdbx_description
1 polymer ?
#
loop_
_entity_poly.entity_id
_entity_poly.type
_entity_poly.pdbx_seq_one_letter_code
_entity_poly.pdbx_strand_id
1 'polypeptide(L)'
;MQLHYGRFGQFKALSNQPGVEFHIKLTEPCPLGDPPRWFGWQCKYHRRTQSGDLTAASRHDIESSLRTTEKILLGITDWILWTPYTLSKKDQDWFYALPTPMRLTLWAEEELDTYLCGDGLLLRNTYFEELIVTPCNLEEQHRVAVQPIRERWFEPVHQSVDAERTIRRMLGEPGSWDKLVAIGERLTKAVEVISRSLGDTAPELEKAIMPFVAACSAFADTLLRFHEILAHGDLDVIQQKLGERKTLIGADVRSTPRRLRTSNLPIALDATNALDDMRIAQELLNEAEDLLGVGLVALLADAGGGKTQIAAQLTAPQEGRPAGILLHGRDLHRGQTLDDLVHHFSINGNPLNSMERLLASLDAVGKRAGCRLPVLIDGLNEAENPKDWKPALAKLNEIVKGSPNVLIVCTLRTGERRREAQKWGQDPQANDRESFAVMSLPDGVRRLQSEGFGGDVDDAIEKYFSHFKINAGDAEIPVELLQHPLTLRIFCQVTNPTRESEVKIDYFPASLSPLFEKYVFNACQRISQLSNLSHSYNIADVDSAVYKLGVELWRGKQREISEASFRVAVSDTARPWDSSIVNLLAQEGIIFRNPGGEPGEYAITPTYDALGGYIIANALLAKHAGDMTFEWLKEPEAIASFAGEESHELAFDIFTSLVALAPRHMHGRQLWKEMPDPLRHAALRFTTGLEAEYLDQDTVAALLALFSEKPKERSRLFSRLQGIRGAANHPLNAEFLDTALRSMPVSERDLSWTEWIRGTRSERFNDLLAIELRWKECLATRMPSDRLRAKWVMWLLTSTDRELRDVATRALYWFGRGDPIALFEESLRSLEINDPYVPERMLAASYGIAMALHVDLQDNSFAKTTLLKYARSLYEAVFAEGAPFSTTHLLLREYATGTVELAILHNPSLFTPGEIKRSKPPFSDGGVREWGESENSKDELHSLDSPFRMDFENYTLGSLVPGRGNYNYKHEGYRKIRAQVLWRVEQLGWSSKLFNTEDSSIENKQHWPRTGSDAKKIDRYGKKYSWIAYFEMSGLLRDRVTLEDWRERTSSVDIDPSFPERVTKDHPIQEDFLGDPEMKMKEWIASGPLPDVNPYLRLAKVQKVEGPWIALDGFVVQQDETR
;
A
#
# COMPACT_ATOMS: atom_id res chain seq x y z
N MET A 1 36.22 -23.94 28.29
CA MET A 1 35.38 -24.96 28.94
C MET A 1 34.16 -25.34 28.11
N GLN A 2 33.24 -24.42 27.82
CA GLN A 2 32.06 -24.69 26.97
C GLN A 2 32.44 -25.33 25.62
N LEU A 3 33.48 -24.83 24.94
CA LEU A 3 33.97 -25.37 23.67
C LEU A 3 34.45 -26.83 23.76
N HIS A 4 35.13 -27.19 24.86
CA HIS A 4 35.68 -28.53 25.07
C HIS A 4 34.64 -29.54 25.55
N TYR A 5 33.72 -29.10 26.41
CA TYR A 5 32.85 -30.00 27.18
C TYR A 5 31.35 -29.82 26.94
N GLY A 6 30.90 -28.70 26.37
CA GLY A 6 29.49 -28.36 26.23
C GLY A 6 28.68 -29.37 25.43
N ARG A 7 29.28 -30.07 24.46
CA ARG A 7 28.59 -31.12 23.68
C ARG A 7 28.21 -32.36 24.51
N PHE A 8 28.85 -32.58 25.65
CA PHE A 8 28.66 -33.79 26.47
C PHE A 8 27.64 -33.60 27.60
N GLY A 9 27.00 -32.44 27.72
CA GLY A 9 26.09 -32.16 28.82
C GLY A 9 25.46 -30.78 28.80
N GLN A 10 24.60 -30.51 29.78
CA GLN A 10 23.95 -29.21 29.94
C GLN A 10 24.90 -28.22 30.64
N PHE A 11 25.58 -27.40 29.86
CA PHE A 11 26.44 -26.31 30.35
C PHE A 11 25.61 -25.08 30.70
N LYS A 12 25.87 -24.44 31.85
CA LYS A 12 25.27 -23.16 32.25
C LYS A 12 26.34 -22.22 32.81
N ALA A 13 26.31 -20.98 32.33
CA ALA A 13 27.13 -19.87 32.82
C ALA A 13 26.29 -18.59 32.82
N LEU A 14 25.76 -18.19 33.98
CA LEU A 14 24.97 -16.97 34.15
C LEU A 14 25.77 -15.92 34.93
N SER A 15 25.62 -14.64 34.59
CA SER A 15 26.34 -13.52 35.22
C SER A 15 26.24 -13.48 36.76
N ASN A 16 25.12 -13.94 37.33
CA ASN A 16 24.88 -14.02 38.79
C ASN A 16 24.62 -15.46 39.26
N GLN A 17 25.35 -16.43 38.72
CA GLN A 17 25.18 -17.82 39.10
C GLN A 17 25.60 -18.06 40.56
N PRO A 18 24.74 -18.69 41.38
CA PRO A 18 25.02 -18.84 42.81
C PRO A 18 26.09 -19.89 43.08
N GLY A 19 27.17 -19.50 43.77
CA GLY A 19 28.20 -20.38 44.32
C GLY A 19 29.29 -20.83 43.35
N VAL A 20 29.00 -20.92 42.05
CA VAL A 20 29.95 -21.24 40.97
C VAL A 20 29.70 -20.33 39.78
N GLU A 21 30.73 -19.99 39.01
CA GLU A 21 30.62 -19.14 37.83
C GLU A 21 30.00 -19.88 36.64
N PHE A 22 30.26 -21.18 36.52
CA PHE A 22 29.62 -22.04 35.53
C PHE A 22 29.59 -23.50 35.98
N HIS A 23 28.68 -24.28 35.41
CA HIS A 23 28.56 -25.71 35.71
C HIS A 23 28.11 -26.52 34.50
N ILE A 24 28.44 -27.80 34.45
CA ILE A 24 27.95 -28.74 33.42
C ILE A 24 27.41 -30.01 34.04
N LYS A 25 26.18 -30.39 33.66
CA LYS A 25 25.60 -31.68 33.99
C LYS A 25 25.79 -32.63 32.82
N LEU A 26 26.63 -33.65 32.98
CA LEU A 26 26.94 -34.58 31.89
C LEU A 26 25.75 -35.45 31.53
N THR A 27 25.48 -35.53 30.23
CA THR A 27 24.51 -36.47 29.62
C THR A 27 25.22 -37.56 28.84
N GLU A 28 26.49 -37.35 28.46
CA GLU A 28 27.36 -38.30 27.77
C GLU A 28 28.74 -38.43 28.44
N PRO A 29 29.44 -39.58 28.32
CA PRO A 29 30.81 -39.77 28.79
C PRO A 29 31.81 -38.81 28.13
N CYS A 30 32.74 -38.25 28.92
CA CYS A 30 33.82 -37.40 28.40
C CYS A 30 35.07 -37.45 29.31
N PRO A 31 36.19 -36.79 28.95
CA PRO A 31 37.38 -36.76 29.80
C PRO A 31 37.19 -36.21 31.22
N LEU A 32 36.12 -35.46 31.51
CA LEU A 32 35.78 -35.04 32.88
C LEU A 32 35.21 -36.21 33.72
N GLY A 33 34.52 -37.14 33.09
CA GLY A 33 33.89 -38.30 33.73
C GLY A 33 32.63 -38.80 33.00
N ASP A 34 31.93 -39.75 33.63
CA ASP A 34 30.70 -40.36 33.11
C ASP A 34 29.42 -39.71 33.70
N PRO A 35 28.30 -39.68 32.95
CA PRO A 35 26.98 -39.31 33.48
C PRO A 35 26.56 -40.23 34.65
N PRO A 36 25.82 -39.72 35.65
CA PRO A 36 25.18 -38.41 35.73
C PRO A 36 26.00 -37.34 36.49
N ARG A 37 27.34 -37.37 36.43
CA ARG A 37 28.19 -36.39 37.14
C ARG A 37 27.88 -34.95 36.72
N TRP A 38 27.96 -34.04 37.68
CA TRP A 38 27.69 -32.62 37.51
C TRP A 38 28.81 -31.80 38.15
N PHE A 39 29.53 -31.06 37.32
CA PHE A 39 30.71 -30.29 37.71
C PHE A 39 30.35 -28.81 37.81
N GLY A 40 30.81 -28.13 38.87
CA GLY A 40 30.76 -26.69 39.01
C GLY A 40 32.16 -26.10 39.21
N TRP A 41 32.44 -24.99 38.56
CA TRP A 41 33.74 -24.30 38.66
C TRP A 41 33.61 -22.97 39.40
N GLN A 42 34.48 -22.80 40.38
CA GLN A 42 34.69 -21.57 41.11
C GLN A 42 35.95 -20.88 40.59
N CYS A 43 35.82 -19.74 39.91
CA CYS A 43 36.89 -19.06 39.17
C CYS A 43 37.17 -17.62 39.64
N LYS A 44 36.75 -17.24 40.85
CA LYS A 44 37.01 -15.87 41.37
C LYS A 44 38.50 -15.66 41.62
N TYR A 45 38.93 -14.42 41.44
CA TYR A 45 40.26 -14.00 41.82
C TYR A 45 40.36 -13.88 43.35
N HIS A 46 41.09 -14.81 43.97
CA HIS A 46 41.35 -14.80 45.41
C HIS A 46 42.64 -14.04 45.74
N ARG A 47 42.64 -13.28 46.84
CA ARG A 47 43.83 -12.52 47.28
C ARG A 47 44.75 -13.40 48.11
N ARG A 48 46.05 -13.29 47.83
CA ARG A 48 47.13 -13.92 48.58
C ARG A 48 47.88 -12.92 49.45
N THR A 49 48.44 -13.41 50.54
CA THR A 49 49.42 -12.73 51.38
C THR A 49 50.78 -12.65 50.67
N GLN A 50 51.72 -11.86 51.20
CA GLN A 50 53.08 -11.78 50.64
C GLN A 50 53.84 -13.12 50.70
N SER A 51 53.45 -14.04 51.60
CA SER A 51 54.01 -15.41 51.66
C SER A 51 53.40 -16.38 50.64
N GLY A 52 52.41 -15.93 49.85
CA GLY A 52 51.73 -16.77 48.85
C GLY A 52 50.53 -17.55 49.37
N ASP A 53 50.21 -17.46 50.67
CA ASP A 53 49.03 -18.09 51.26
C ASP A 53 47.75 -17.27 51.02
N LEU A 54 46.59 -17.92 50.87
CA LEU A 54 45.28 -17.28 50.81
C LEU A 54 45.02 -16.43 52.05
N THR A 55 44.50 -15.22 51.82
CA THR A 55 44.02 -14.37 52.91
C THR A 55 42.81 -15.00 53.60
N ALA A 56 42.58 -14.66 54.89
CA ALA A 56 41.42 -15.15 55.63
C ALA A 56 40.08 -14.79 54.94
N ALA A 57 40.02 -13.61 54.31
CA ALA A 57 38.85 -13.19 53.53
C ALA A 57 38.59 -14.09 52.31
N SER A 58 39.64 -14.47 51.56
CA SER A 58 39.49 -15.39 50.43
C SER A 58 39.09 -16.80 50.85
N ARG A 59 39.63 -17.31 51.97
CA ARG A 59 39.18 -18.60 52.51
C ARG A 59 37.69 -18.57 52.87
N HIS A 60 37.23 -17.47 53.48
CA HIS A 60 35.82 -17.28 53.80
C HIS A 60 34.94 -17.19 52.54
N ASP A 61 35.38 -16.49 51.48
CA ASP A 61 34.63 -16.39 50.23
C ASP A 61 34.53 -17.75 49.50
N ILE A 62 35.61 -18.53 49.48
CA ILE A 62 35.60 -19.91 48.94
C ILE A 62 34.59 -20.78 49.71
N GLU A 63 34.66 -20.77 51.04
CA GLU A 63 33.72 -21.55 51.86
C GLU A 63 32.28 -21.08 51.68
N SER A 64 32.04 -19.77 51.63
CA SER A 64 30.71 -19.19 51.37
C SER A 64 30.16 -19.62 50.00
N SER A 65 31.00 -19.61 48.96
CA SER A 65 30.65 -20.04 47.60
C SER A 65 30.32 -21.54 47.55
N LEU A 66 31.10 -22.36 48.27
CA LEU A 66 30.83 -23.80 48.44
C LEU A 66 29.47 -24.04 49.13
N ARG A 67 29.20 -23.37 50.27
CA ARG A 67 27.91 -23.47 50.98
C ARG A 67 26.72 -22.98 50.16
N THR A 68 26.93 -21.92 49.38
CA THR A 68 25.90 -21.41 48.46
C THR A 68 25.58 -22.43 47.38
N THR A 69 26.61 -23.10 46.85
CA THR A 69 26.44 -24.19 45.88
C THR A 69 25.64 -25.34 46.49
N GLU A 70 25.96 -25.77 47.71
CA GLU A 70 25.21 -26.82 48.43
C GLU A 70 23.73 -26.46 48.64
N LYS A 71 23.43 -25.19 48.88
CA LYS A 71 22.06 -24.73 49.17
C LYS A 71 21.22 -24.58 47.91
N ILE A 72 21.79 -24.07 46.82
CA ILE A 72 21.04 -23.63 45.64
C ILE A 72 21.18 -24.62 44.47
N LEU A 73 22.34 -25.25 44.31
CA LEU A 73 22.66 -26.16 43.21
C LEU A 73 22.83 -27.60 43.73
N LEU A 74 21.74 -28.15 44.28
CA LEU A 74 21.70 -29.44 45.00
C LEU A 74 22.20 -30.67 44.21
N GLY A 75 22.37 -30.57 42.89
CA GLY A 75 22.78 -31.69 42.03
C GLY A 75 24.25 -31.73 41.64
N ILE A 76 25.07 -30.74 42.03
CA ILE A 76 26.50 -30.73 41.73
C ILE A 76 27.21 -31.85 42.52
N THR A 77 27.96 -32.70 41.81
CA THR A 77 28.74 -33.80 42.39
C THR A 77 30.20 -33.43 42.60
N ASP A 78 30.72 -32.52 41.77
CA ASP A 78 32.13 -32.15 41.71
C ASP A 78 32.28 -30.64 41.75
N TRP A 79 33.08 -30.13 42.68
CA TRP A 79 33.32 -28.69 42.87
C TRP A 79 34.80 -28.38 42.64
N ILE A 80 35.07 -27.62 41.58
CA ILE A 80 36.41 -27.32 41.12
C ILE A 80 36.73 -25.88 41.50
N LEU A 81 37.76 -25.68 42.33
CA LEU A 81 38.31 -24.35 42.57
C LEU A 81 39.43 -24.12 41.55
N TRP A 82 39.24 -23.13 40.69
CA TRP A 82 40.18 -22.78 39.63
C TRP A 82 40.81 -21.41 39.91
N THR A 83 42.11 -21.41 40.21
CA THR A 83 42.87 -20.19 40.50
C THR A 83 43.93 -19.92 39.44
N PRO A 84 44.31 -18.66 39.16
CA PRO A 84 45.38 -18.33 38.21
C PRO A 84 46.78 -18.57 38.78
N TYR A 85 46.89 -19.47 39.76
CA TYR A 85 48.11 -19.82 40.47
C TYR A 85 47.90 -21.09 41.28
N THR A 86 48.98 -21.79 41.59
CA THR A 86 48.95 -22.96 42.46
C THR A 86 48.84 -22.53 43.93
N LEU A 87 47.91 -23.12 44.69
CA LEU A 87 47.76 -22.86 46.12
C LEU A 87 48.98 -23.39 46.91
N SER A 88 49.33 -22.73 48.02
CA SER A 88 50.37 -23.23 48.93
C SER A 88 49.97 -24.59 49.49
N LYS A 89 50.94 -25.43 49.88
CA LYS A 89 50.64 -26.78 50.41
C LYS A 89 49.67 -26.74 51.59
N LYS A 90 49.83 -25.72 52.45
CA LYS A 90 48.95 -25.45 53.60
C LYS A 90 47.52 -25.13 53.18
N ASP A 91 47.33 -24.35 52.11
CA ASP A 91 46.01 -24.02 51.58
C ASP A 91 45.37 -25.18 50.82
N GLN A 92 46.15 -26.02 50.15
CA GLN A 92 45.65 -27.26 49.54
C GLN A 92 45.12 -28.21 50.61
N ASP A 93 45.90 -28.44 51.67
CA ASP A 93 45.50 -29.32 52.78
C ASP A 93 44.24 -28.77 53.50
N TRP A 94 44.13 -27.44 53.64
CA TRP A 94 42.92 -26.79 54.14
C TRP A 94 41.71 -27.00 53.21
N PHE A 95 41.86 -26.78 51.91
CA PHE A 95 40.78 -26.90 50.93
C PHE A 95 40.18 -28.31 50.90
N TYR A 96 41.03 -29.34 50.83
CA TYR A 96 40.58 -30.73 50.83
C TYR A 96 40.01 -31.21 52.17
N ALA A 97 40.25 -30.47 53.26
CA ALA A 97 39.68 -30.74 54.57
C ALA A 97 38.29 -30.10 54.79
N LEU A 98 37.78 -29.31 53.84
CA LEU A 98 36.46 -28.68 53.95
C LEU A 98 35.35 -29.75 53.95
N PRO A 99 34.41 -29.73 54.93
CA PRO A 99 33.37 -30.75 55.01
C PRO A 99 32.25 -30.47 54.00
N THR A 100 32.14 -31.34 52.99
CA THR A 100 31.13 -31.28 51.93
C THR A 100 30.86 -32.69 51.35
N PRO A 101 29.64 -32.98 50.84
CA PRO A 101 29.37 -34.20 50.10
C PRO A 101 29.93 -34.18 48.66
N MET A 102 30.37 -33.02 48.16
CA MET A 102 30.92 -32.87 46.80
C MET A 102 32.38 -33.28 46.74
N ARG A 103 32.83 -33.79 45.58
CA ARG A 103 34.25 -34.04 45.33
C ARG A 103 34.96 -32.73 45.01
N LEU A 104 35.90 -32.35 45.88
CA LEU A 104 36.72 -31.15 45.69
C LEU A 104 37.89 -31.43 44.75
N THR A 105 38.17 -30.50 43.84
CA THR A 105 39.33 -30.56 42.93
C THR A 105 39.94 -29.15 42.77
N LEU A 106 41.26 -29.06 42.65
CA LEU A 106 41.99 -27.81 42.40
C LEU A 106 42.52 -27.78 40.97
N TRP A 107 42.26 -26.68 40.26
CA TRP A 107 42.87 -26.35 38.97
C TRP A 107 43.68 -25.04 39.09
N ALA A 108 44.77 -24.94 38.35
CA ALA A 108 45.69 -23.81 38.30
C ALA A 108 45.79 -23.22 36.87
N GLU A 109 46.79 -22.36 36.65
CA GLU A 109 47.07 -21.74 35.34
C GLU A 109 47.53 -22.76 34.29
N GLU A 110 48.19 -23.84 34.71
CA GLU A 110 48.69 -24.91 33.82
C GLU A 110 47.56 -25.60 33.04
N GLU A 111 46.40 -25.77 33.68
CA GLU A 111 45.19 -26.25 33.02
C GLU A 111 44.69 -25.26 31.96
N LEU A 112 44.78 -23.94 32.22
CA LEU A 112 44.35 -22.92 31.27
C LEU A 112 45.14 -22.99 29.97
N ASP A 113 46.47 -23.09 30.05
CA ASP A 113 47.33 -23.23 28.87
C ASP A 113 47.02 -24.52 28.10
N THR A 114 46.74 -25.62 28.81
CA THR A 114 46.35 -26.89 28.19
C THR A 114 45.05 -26.75 27.41
N TYR A 115 44.06 -26.02 27.94
CA TYR A 115 42.75 -25.84 27.31
C TYR A 115 42.70 -24.70 26.28
N LEU A 116 43.69 -23.81 26.26
CA LEU A 116 43.89 -22.78 25.22
C LEU A 116 44.81 -23.25 24.08
N CYS A 117 45.27 -24.50 24.11
CA CYS A 117 45.93 -25.18 23.00
C CYS A 117 44.93 -26.05 22.19
N GLY A 118 45.34 -26.51 21.00
CA GLY A 118 44.51 -27.36 20.14
C GLY A 118 43.22 -26.66 19.73
N ASP A 119 42.06 -27.24 20.07
CA ASP A 119 40.73 -26.69 19.78
C ASP A 119 40.49 -25.29 20.40
N GLY A 120 41.25 -24.92 21.44
CA GLY A 120 41.18 -23.60 22.07
C GLY A 120 42.03 -22.50 21.39
N LEU A 121 42.90 -22.88 20.44
CA LEU A 121 43.86 -21.95 19.84
C LEU A 121 43.18 -20.80 19.08
N LEU A 122 42.09 -21.09 18.38
CA LEU A 122 41.34 -20.06 17.63
C LEU A 122 40.72 -19.02 18.57
N LEU A 123 40.26 -19.44 19.76
CA LEU A 123 39.75 -18.55 20.80
C LEU A 123 40.87 -17.67 21.38
N ARG A 124 42.06 -18.25 21.60
CA ARG A 124 43.23 -17.49 22.06
C ARG A 124 43.59 -16.40 21.05
N ASN A 125 43.61 -16.74 19.77
CA ASN A 125 43.99 -15.81 18.70
C ASN A 125 43.02 -14.62 18.58
N THR A 126 41.72 -14.83 18.81
CA THR A 126 40.67 -13.79 18.63
C THR A 126 40.45 -12.90 19.86
N TYR A 127 40.93 -13.31 21.03
CA TYR A 127 40.83 -12.55 22.28
C TYR A 127 42.17 -11.97 22.76
N PHE A 128 43.29 -12.61 22.44
CA PHE A 128 44.60 -12.27 23.03
C PHE A 128 45.73 -12.06 22.01
N GLU A 129 45.55 -12.39 20.71
CA GLU A 129 46.65 -12.32 19.72
C GLU A 129 46.23 -11.69 18.38
N GLU A 130 46.69 -12.27 17.26
CA GLU A 130 46.71 -11.65 15.93
C GLU A 130 45.34 -11.46 15.23
N LEU A 131 44.29 -12.12 15.73
CA LEU A 131 42.93 -12.04 15.16
C LEU A 131 42.00 -11.07 15.94
N ILE A 132 42.55 -10.23 16.81
CA ILE A 132 41.77 -9.21 17.51
C ILE A 132 41.32 -8.13 16.53
N VAL A 133 40.00 -8.03 16.36
CA VAL A 133 39.32 -6.98 15.59
C VAL A 133 38.62 -6.00 16.53
N THR A 134 38.78 -4.70 16.27
CA THR A 134 38.10 -3.62 17.00
C THR A 134 36.90 -3.07 16.22
N PRO A 135 35.93 -2.41 16.87
CA PRO A 135 34.83 -1.73 16.17
C PRO A 135 35.31 -0.73 15.11
N CYS A 136 36.39 0.02 15.38
CA CYS A 136 36.97 0.96 14.42
C CYS A 136 37.50 0.25 13.15
N ASN A 137 38.08 -0.95 13.29
CA ASN A 137 38.51 -1.73 12.13
C ASN A 137 37.31 -2.14 11.26
N LEU A 138 36.20 -2.54 11.88
CA LEU A 138 35.00 -2.94 11.15
C LEU A 138 34.34 -1.76 10.42
N GLU A 139 34.25 -0.59 11.07
CA GLU A 139 33.73 0.62 10.43
C GLU A 139 34.58 1.05 9.22
N GLU A 140 35.91 0.98 9.34
CA GLU A 140 36.82 1.27 8.24
C GLU A 140 36.58 0.32 7.06
N GLN A 141 36.47 -0.98 7.34
CA GLN A 141 36.25 -2.00 6.32
C GLN A 141 34.88 -1.85 5.65
N HIS A 142 33.84 -1.52 6.41
CA HIS A 142 32.54 -1.19 5.86
C HIS A 142 32.59 0.02 4.93
N ARG A 143 33.28 1.11 5.33
CA ARG A 143 33.46 2.30 4.46
C ARG A 143 34.14 1.97 3.14
N VAL A 144 35.14 1.08 3.16
CA VAL A 144 35.85 0.62 1.95
C VAL A 144 34.93 -0.23 1.07
N ALA A 145 34.25 -1.22 1.66
CA ALA A 145 33.37 -2.14 0.93
C ALA A 145 32.19 -1.44 0.24
N VAL A 146 31.71 -0.33 0.79
CA VAL A 146 30.59 0.45 0.24
C VAL A 146 31.02 1.45 -0.82
N GLN A 147 32.30 1.85 -0.92
CA GLN A 147 32.74 2.82 -1.94
C GLN A 147 32.33 2.46 -3.38
N PRO A 148 32.50 1.20 -3.86
CA PRO A 148 32.13 0.82 -5.22
C PRO A 148 30.63 0.96 -5.52
N ILE A 149 29.78 0.98 -4.48
CA ILE A 149 28.33 1.07 -4.60
C ILE A 149 27.78 2.39 -4.04
N ARG A 150 28.64 3.36 -3.68
CA ARG A 150 28.24 4.59 -2.98
C ARG A 150 27.24 5.44 -3.76
N GLU A 151 27.37 5.51 -5.08
CA GLU A 151 26.38 6.21 -5.92
C GLU A 151 25.05 5.45 -6.02
N ARG A 152 25.07 4.15 -5.71
CA ARG A 152 23.89 3.29 -5.73
C ARG A 152 23.23 3.19 -4.37
N TRP A 153 23.99 3.30 -3.27
CA TRP A 153 23.55 3.37 -1.88
C TRP A 153 23.05 4.77 -1.54
N PHE A 154 21.87 4.86 -0.96
CA PHE A 154 21.13 6.12 -0.88
C PHE A 154 20.47 6.24 0.48
N GLU A 155 21.33 6.25 1.50
CA GLU A 155 21.00 6.25 2.92
C GLU A 155 19.90 7.26 3.33
N PRO A 156 19.88 8.53 2.87
CA PRO A 156 18.92 9.51 3.39
C PRO A 156 17.44 9.19 3.08
N VAL A 157 17.20 8.33 2.10
CA VAL A 157 15.85 7.90 1.70
C VAL A 157 15.62 6.41 1.89
N HIS A 158 16.54 5.73 2.60
CA HIS A 158 16.40 4.31 2.86
C HIS A 158 15.10 4.03 3.60
N GLN A 159 14.39 3.00 3.14
CA GLN A 159 13.16 2.52 3.75
C GLN A 159 13.33 1.05 4.10
N SER A 160 13.07 0.74 5.37
CA SER A 160 13.15 -0.62 5.86
C SER A 160 11.95 -1.41 5.40
N VAL A 161 12.18 -2.44 4.58
CA VAL A 161 11.15 -3.34 4.04
C VAL A 161 11.00 -4.59 4.90
N ASP A 162 9.92 -5.35 4.75
CA ASP A 162 9.63 -6.54 5.58
C ASP A 162 10.75 -7.58 5.61
N ALA A 163 11.42 -7.80 4.48
CA ALA A 163 12.56 -8.70 4.41
C ALA A 163 13.74 -8.21 5.26
N GLU A 164 14.00 -6.90 5.29
CA GLU A 164 15.03 -6.29 6.15
C GLU A 164 14.64 -6.40 7.62
N ARG A 165 13.38 -6.10 7.98
CA ARG A 165 12.86 -6.24 9.35
C ARG A 165 13.04 -7.67 9.87
N THR A 166 12.79 -8.66 9.01
CA THR A 166 12.99 -10.08 9.33
C THR A 166 14.47 -10.41 9.56
N ILE A 167 15.39 -9.87 8.75
CA ILE A 167 16.83 -10.06 8.96
C ILE A 167 17.30 -9.37 10.25
N ARG A 168 16.78 -8.18 10.57
CA ARG A 168 17.07 -7.49 11.84
C ARG A 168 16.59 -8.29 13.06
N ARG A 169 15.45 -8.99 12.93
CA ARG A 169 15.01 -9.97 13.94
C ARG A 169 15.97 -11.14 14.10
N MET A 170 16.50 -11.69 12.99
CA MET A 170 17.55 -12.74 13.03
C MET A 170 18.87 -12.26 13.64
N LEU A 171 19.17 -10.96 13.53
CA LEU A 171 20.30 -10.31 14.20
C LEU A 171 20.05 -10.06 15.71
N GLY A 172 18.82 -10.24 16.17
CA GLY A 172 18.44 -9.99 17.57
C GLY A 172 18.36 -8.51 17.93
N GLU A 173 18.19 -7.62 16.96
CA GLU A 173 18.11 -6.17 17.21
C GLU A 173 16.84 -5.84 18.04
N PRO A 174 16.95 -5.24 19.25
CA PRO A 174 15.81 -5.09 20.15
C PRO A 174 14.61 -4.32 19.56
N GLY A 175 14.88 -3.26 18.80
CA GLY A 175 13.84 -2.46 18.15
C GLY A 175 13.03 -3.22 17.08
N SER A 176 13.58 -4.32 16.53
CA SER A 176 12.84 -5.19 15.60
C SER A 176 11.84 -6.12 16.30
N TRP A 177 11.87 -6.13 17.64
CA TRP A 177 11.07 -6.96 18.54
C TRP A 177 10.16 -6.14 19.47
N ASP A 178 9.88 -4.86 19.18
CA ASP A 178 9.01 -3.99 19.99
C ASP A 178 7.59 -4.54 20.18
N LYS A 179 7.14 -5.43 19.28
CA LYS A 179 5.87 -6.15 19.42
C LYS A 179 5.84 -7.03 20.69
N LEU A 180 6.98 -7.54 21.16
CA LEU A 180 7.07 -8.24 22.44
C LEU A 180 6.66 -7.34 23.61
N VAL A 181 7.15 -6.09 23.61
CA VAL A 181 6.84 -5.09 24.64
C VAL A 181 5.36 -4.72 24.57
N ALA A 182 4.86 -4.38 23.38
CA ALA A 182 3.46 -4.01 23.21
C ALA A 182 2.49 -5.11 23.67
N ILE A 183 2.76 -6.38 23.33
CA ILE A 183 1.95 -7.52 23.79
C ILE A 183 2.11 -7.73 25.30
N GLY A 184 3.35 -7.65 25.82
CA GLY A 184 3.63 -7.77 27.25
C GLY A 184 2.85 -6.74 28.08
N GLU A 185 2.87 -5.47 27.67
CA GLU A 185 2.13 -4.39 28.34
C GLU A 185 0.61 -4.58 28.26
N ARG A 186 0.07 -5.01 27.11
CA ARG A 186 -1.36 -5.33 26.97
C ARG A 186 -1.79 -6.48 27.89
N LEU A 187 -0.97 -7.53 28.00
CA LEU A 187 -1.22 -8.64 28.90
C LEU A 187 -1.14 -8.21 30.37
N THR A 188 -0.18 -7.38 30.76
CA THR A 188 -0.10 -6.79 32.11
C THR A 188 -1.37 -6.00 32.43
N LYS A 189 -1.82 -5.15 31.51
CA LYS A 189 -3.07 -4.40 31.67
C LYS A 189 -4.29 -5.32 31.78
N ALA A 190 -4.34 -6.40 31.00
CA ALA A 190 -5.42 -7.39 31.09
C ALA A 190 -5.41 -8.10 32.44
N VAL A 191 -4.23 -8.44 33.00
CA VAL A 191 -4.09 -8.99 34.35
C VAL A 191 -4.68 -8.03 35.40
N GLU A 192 -4.37 -6.74 35.32
CA GLU A 192 -4.90 -5.73 36.26
C GLU A 192 -6.43 -5.63 36.19
N VAL A 193 -7.00 -5.56 34.99
CA VAL A 193 -8.45 -5.44 34.77
C VAL A 193 -9.19 -6.68 35.25
N ILE A 194 -8.71 -7.88 34.87
CA ILE A 194 -9.33 -9.15 35.25
C ILE A 194 -9.19 -9.37 36.77
N SER A 195 -8.03 -9.03 37.35
CA SER A 195 -7.79 -9.24 38.78
C SER A 195 -8.57 -8.28 39.67
N ARG A 196 -8.77 -7.02 39.26
CA ARG A 196 -9.61 -6.06 40.00
C ARG A 196 -11.07 -6.52 40.05
N SER A 197 -11.53 -7.24 39.03
CA SER A 197 -12.91 -7.72 38.91
C SER A 197 -13.17 -9.04 39.65
N LEU A 198 -12.13 -9.68 40.21
CA LEU A 198 -12.27 -10.96 40.95
C LEU A 198 -13.06 -10.79 42.26
N GLY A 199 -12.99 -9.61 42.89
CA GLY A 199 -13.63 -9.35 44.19
C GLY A 199 -15.17 -9.48 44.19
N ASP A 200 -15.80 -9.40 43.01
CA ASP A 200 -17.26 -9.42 42.84
C ASP A 200 -17.78 -10.76 42.23
N THR A 201 -16.93 -11.78 42.09
CA THR A 201 -17.28 -13.04 41.38
C THR A 201 -17.46 -14.25 42.31
N ALA A 202 -18.23 -15.24 41.86
CA ALA A 202 -18.48 -16.46 42.64
C ALA A 202 -17.18 -17.31 42.82
N PRO A 203 -16.99 -17.98 43.98
CA PRO A 203 -15.76 -18.75 44.27
C PRO A 203 -15.42 -19.84 43.24
N GLU A 204 -16.43 -20.39 42.55
CA GLU A 204 -16.24 -21.41 41.50
C GLU A 204 -15.65 -20.84 40.21
N LEU A 205 -15.90 -19.55 39.92
CA LEU A 205 -15.34 -18.81 38.79
C LEU A 205 -13.92 -18.32 39.12
N GLU A 206 -13.66 -17.92 40.35
CA GLU A 206 -12.33 -17.54 40.84
C GLU A 206 -11.31 -18.68 40.61
N LYS A 207 -11.67 -19.92 40.96
CA LYS A 207 -10.82 -21.10 40.73
C LYS A 207 -10.52 -21.35 39.24
N ALA A 208 -11.38 -20.88 38.33
CA ALA A 208 -11.19 -20.99 36.88
C ALA A 208 -10.40 -19.82 36.29
N ILE A 209 -10.52 -18.62 36.87
CA ILE A 209 -9.83 -17.41 36.42
C ILE A 209 -8.37 -17.39 36.90
N MET A 210 -8.07 -17.92 38.09
CA MET A 210 -6.70 -17.93 38.64
C MET A 210 -5.66 -18.55 37.69
N PRO A 211 -5.87 -19.73 37.08
CA PRO A 211 -4.94 -20.27 36.08
C PRO A 211 -4.78 -19.38 34.84
N PHE A 212 -5.84 -18.69 34.42
CA PHE A 212 -5.82 -17.78 33.28
C PHE A 212 -4.98 -16.54 33.58
N VAL A 213 -5.21 -15.90 34.73
CA VAL A 213 -4.43 -14.73 35.19
C VAL A 213 -2.96 -15.10 35.38
N ALA A 214 -2.68 -16.26 35.97
CA ALA A 214 -1.31 -16.76 36.11
C ALA A 214 -0.63 -16.98 34.75
N ALA A 215 -1.36 -17.51 33.76
CA ALA A 215 -0.84 -17.66 32.40
C ALA A 215 -0.58 -16.30 31.73
N CYS A 216 -1.51 -15.34 31.83
CA CYS A 216 -1.31 -13.98 31.32
C CYS A 216 -0.04 -13.34 31.91
N SER A 217 0.09 -13.38 33.24
CA SER A 217 1.24 -12.79 33.96
C SER A 217 2.53 -13.45 33.55
N ALA A 218 2.55 -14.79 33.43
CA ALA A 218 3.73 -15.51 33.00
C ALA A 218 4.15 -15.17 31.56
N PHE A 219 3.19 -14.99 30.64
CA PHE A 219 3.50 -14.53 29.28
C PHE A 219 4.02 -13.09 29.28
N ALA A 220 3.36 -12.16 29.99
CA ALA A 220 3.80 -10.78 30.10
C ALA A 220 5.24 -10.67 30.64
N ASP A 221 5.51 -11.34 31.77
CA ASP A 221 6.84 -11.39 32.38
C ASP A 221 7.88 -12.01 31.44
N THR A 222 7.52 -13.07 30.72
CA THR A 222 8.42 -13.74 29.79
C THR A 222 8.78 -12.82 28.62
N LEU A 223 7.80 -12.16 28.00
CA LEU A 223 8.02 -11.27 26.86
C LEU A 223 8.89 -10.06 27.24
N LEU A 224 8.55 -9.39 28.34
CA LEU A 224 9.27 -8.21 28.81
C LEU A 224 10.71 -8.55 29.21
N ARG A 225 10.91 -9.63 29.99
CA ARG A 225 12.26 -10.10 30.33
C ARG A 225 13.03 -10.57 29.11
N PHE A 226 12.38 -11.20 28.15
CA PHE A 226 13.05 -11.64 26.92
C PHE A 226 13.54 -10.45 26.09
N HIS A 227 12.73 -9.39 25.97
CA HIS A 227 13.14 -8.14 25.33
C HIS A 227 14.27 -7.44 26.10
N GLU A 228 14.23 -7.41 27.43
CA GLU A 228 15.35 -6.93 28.24
C GLU A 228 16.63 -7.72 27.96
N ILE A 229 16.57 -9.05 27.90
CA ILE A 229 17.73 -9.89 27.61
C ILE A 229 18.24 -9.63 26.18
N LEU A 230 17.35 -9.46 25.19
CA LEU A 230 17.71 -9.06 23.83
C LEU A 230 18.46 -7.73 23.82
N ALA A 231 18.07 -6.76 24.66
CA ALA A 231 18.74 -5.47 24.78
C ALA A 231 20.15 -5.56 25.38
N HIS A 232 20.44 -6.58 26.19
CA HIS A 232 21.80 -6.89 26.66
C HIS A 232 22.58 -7.75 25.65
N GLY A 233 21.87 -8.39 24.71
CA GLY A 233 22.38 -9.10 23.54
C GLY A 233 23.30 -10.31 23.81
N ASP A 234 23.13 -10.94 24.97
CA ASP A 234 23.78 -12.21 25.29
C ASP A 234 23.01 -13.39 24.67
N LEU A 235 23.43 -13.80 23.46
CA LEU A 235 22.83 -14.90 22.71
C LEU A 235 22.83 -16.24 23.46
N ASP A 236 23.85 -16.51 24.29
CA ASP A 236 23.92 -17.74 25.08
C ASP A 236 22.78 -17.76 26.12
N VAL A 237 22.54 -16.63 26.79
CA VAL A 237 21.42 -16.48 27.75
C VAL A 237 20.07 -16.56 27.04
N ILE A 238 19.95 -15.94 25.87
CA ILE A 238 18.72 -15.98 25.05
C ILE A 238 18.35 -17.41 24.68
N GLN A 239 19.30 -18.18 24.12
CA GLN A 239 19.08 -19.58 23.74
C GLN A 239 18.73 -20.44 24.96
N GLN A 240 19.38 -20.23 26.09
CA GLN A 240 19.05 -20.95 27.32
C GLN A 240 17.62 -20.64 27.79
N LYS A 241 17.18 -19.38 27.72
CA LYS A 241 15.82 -18.98 28.12
C LYS A 241 14.75 -19.53 27.18
N LEU A 242 15.02 -19.56 25.88
CA LEU A 242 14.12 -20.18 24.91
C LEU A 242 14.03 -21.69 25.14
N GLY A 243 15.13 -22.38 25.44
CA GLY A 243 15.14 -23.82 25.74
C GLY A 243 14.45 -24.21 27.06
N GLU A 244 14.33 -23.30 28.03
CA GLU A 244 13.67 -23.54 29.33
C GLU A 244 12.15 -23.28 29.32
N ARG A 245 11.58 -22.84 28.19
CA ARG A 245 10.18 -22.43 28.10
C ARG A 245 9.22 -23.62 28.21
N LYS A 246 8.08 -23.41 28.88
CA LYS A 246 6.95 -24.35 28.90
C LYS A 246 5.76 -23.73 28.18
N THR A 247 5.01 -24.52 27.43
CA THR A 247 3.75 -24.07 26.82
C THR A 247 2.69 -23.93 27.90
N LEU A 248 2.20 -22.71 28.14
CA LEU A 248 1.29 -22.39 29.25
C LEU A 248 -0.20 -22.37 28.87
N ILE A 249 -0.54 -22.54 27.59
CA ILE A 249 -1.94 -22.49 27.12
C ILE A 249 -2.61 -23.88 27.23
N GLY A 250 -2.94 -24.27 28.46
CA GLY A 250 -3.70 -25.49 28.77
C GLY A 250 -5.20 -25.40 28.43
N ALA A 251 -5.92 -26.51 28.56
CA ALA A 251 -7.37 -26.57 28.30
C ALA A 251 -8.17 -25.60 29.19
N ASP A 252 -7.76 -25.44 30.45
CA ASP A 252 -8.43 -24.54 31.41
C ASP A 252 -8.31 -23.08 30.97
N VAL A 253 -7.12 -22.64 30.53
CA VAL A 253 -6.89 -21.28 30.00
C VAL A 253 -7.73 -21.03 28.74
N ARG A 254 -7.77 -21.98 27.80
CA ARG A 254 -8.56 -21.85 26.56
C ARG A 254 -10.07 -21.76 26.80
N SER A 255 -10.57 -22.46 27.82
CA SER A 255 -12.00 -22.51 28.13
C SER A 255 -12.50 -21.29 28.90
N THR A 256 -11.58 -20.51 29.51
CA THR A 256 -11.93 -19.42 30.43
C THR A 256 -12.81 -18.33 29.77
N PRO A 257 -12.49 -17.77 28.58
CA PRO A 257 -13.36 -16.77 27.95
C PRO A 257 -14.77 -17.30 27.67
N ARG A 258 -14.90 -18.57 27.27
CA ARG A 258 -16.22 -19.20 27.07
C ARG A 258 -17.00 -19.30 28.37
N ARG A 259 -16.36 -19.71 29.47
CA ARG A 259 -17.00 -19.82 30.79
C ARG A 259 -17.47 -18.46 31.32
N LEU A 260 -16.68 -17.40 31.08
CA LEU A 260 -17.05 -16.03 31.43
C LEU A 260 -18.25 -15.52 30.61
N ARG A 261 -18.31 -15.83 29.30
CA ARG A 261 -19.48 -15.51 28.46
C ARG A 261 -20.74 -16.24 28.90
N THR A 262 -20.64 -17.53 29.23
CA THR A 262 -21.77 -18.31 29.75
C THR A 262 -22.32 -17.71 31.05
N SER A 263 -21.46 -17.07 31.83
CA SER A 263 -21.82 -16.41 33.10
C SER A 263 -22.18 -14.93 32.93
N ASN A 264 -22.28 -14.44 31.69
CA ASN A 264 -22.61 -13.05 31.30
C ASN A 264 -21.74 -11.97 31.98
N LEU A 265 -20.45 -12.24 32.18
CA LEU A 265 -19.53 -11.31 32.82
C LEU A 265 -18.88 -10.35 31.81
N PRO A 266 -18.85 -9.02 32.07
CA PRO A 266 -18.25 -8.02 31.17
C PRO A 266 -16.77 -8.28 30.82
N ILE A 267 -16.00 -8.83 31.78
CA ILE A 267 -14.58 -9.19 31.61
C ILE A 267 -14.32 -10.28 30.57
N ALA A 268 -15.36 -10.89 30.00
CA ALA A 268 -15.23 -11.92 28.98
C ALA A 268 -14.57 -11.38 27.69
N LEU A 269 -14.78 -10.11 27.34
CA LEU A 269 -14.13 -9.47 26.19
C LEU A 269 -12.63 -9.27 26.45
N ASP A 270 -12.26 -8.76 27.61
CA ASP A 270 -10.85 -8.60 28.01
C ASP A 270 -10.12 -9.95 28.05
N ALA A 271 -10.76 -10.99 28.60
CA ALA A 271 -10.22 -12.35 28.58
C ALA A 271 -10.10 -12.93 27.16
N THR A 272 -10.96 -12.51 26.23
CA THR A 272 -10.86 -12.94 24.83
C THR A 272 -9.64 -12.32 24.16
N ASN A 273 -9.48 -11.00 24.31
CA ASN A 273 -8.33 -10.26 23.77
C ASN A 273 -7.02 -10.76 24.40
N ALA A 274 -7.00 -11.00 25.71
CA ALA A 274 -5.84 -11.54 26.42
C ALA A 274 -5.48 -12.97 25.95
N LEU A 275 -6.46 -13.81 25.63
CA LEU A 275 -6.19 -15.14 25.06
C LEU A 275 -5.59 -15.04 23.65
N ASP A 276 -6.02 -14.06 22.85
CA ASP A 276 -5.45 -13.81 21.53
C ASP A 276 -4.02 -13.26 21.65
N ASP A 277 -3.79 -12.30 22.53
CA ASP A 277 -2.45 -11.77 22.85
C ASP A 277 -1.50 -12.87 23.38
N MET A 278 -1.99 -13.84 24.17
CA MET A 278 -1.20 -15.02 24.57
C MET A 278 -0.82 -15.93 23.40
N ARG A 279 -1.68 -16.06 22.38
CA ARG A 279 -1.34 -16.83 21.17
C ARG A 279 -0.30 -16.09 20.35
N ILE A 280 -0.47 -14.79 20.16
CA ILE A 280 0.52 -13.93 19.50
C ILE A 280 1.84 -13.98 20.26
N ALA A 281 1.82 -13.95 21.60
CA ALA A 281 3.01 -14.08 22.43
C ALA A 281 3.74 -15.41 22.18
N GLN A 282 3.01 -16.52 22.12
CA GLN A 282 3.57 -17.83 21.82
C GLN A 282 4.15 -17.89 20.41
N GLU A 283 3.49 -17.30 19.42
CA GLU A 283 3.97 -17.19 18.03
C GLU A 283 5.25 -16.36 17.97
N LEU A 284 5.32 -15.21 18.64
CA LEU A 284 6.51 -14.35 18.68
C LEU A 284 7.71 -15.05 19.34
N LEU A 285 7.49 -15.81 20.41
CA LEU A 285 8.56 -16.59 21.05
C LEU A 285 9.02 -17.75 20.17
N ASN A 286 8.12 -18.39 19.43
CA ASN A 286 8.47 -19.42 18.45
C ASN A 286 9.26 -18.82 17.28
N GLU A 287 8.84 -17.66 16.79
CA GLU A 287 9.54 -16.89 15.76
C GLU A 287 10.94 -16.49 16.24
N ALA A 288 11.09 -16.03 17.48
CA ALA A 288 12.40 -15.68 18.04
C ALA A 288 13.36 -16.88 18.08
N GLU A 289 12.90 -18.05 18.52
CA GLU A 289 13.71 -19.28 18.51
C GLU A 289 14.10 -19.69 17.10
N ASP A 290 13.15 -19.67 16.17
CA ASP A 290 13.36 -20.02 14.77
C ASP A 290 14.36 -19.07 14.09
N LEU A 291 14.19 -17.76 14.25
CA LEU A 291 15.00 -16.73 13.57
C LEU A 291 16.41 -16.59 14.16
N LEU A 292 16.56 -16.64 15.49
CA LEU A 292 17.86 -16.48 16.13
C LEU A 292 18.76 -17.72 15.97
N GLY A 293 18.18 -18.88 15.65
CA GLY A 293 18.92 -20.10 15.32
C GLY A 293 19.46 -20.16 13.88
N VAL A 294 19.05 -19.24 13.00
CA VAL A 294 19.47 -19.25 11.58
C VAL A 294 20.89 -18.74 11.43
N GLY A 295 21.83 -19.56 10.95
CA GLY A 295 23.21 -19.14 10.66
C GLY A 295 23.41 -18.54 9.25
N LEU A 296 22.64 -19.01 8.26
CA LEU A 296 22.73 -18.61 6.85
C LEU A 296 21.32 -18.40 6.27
N VAL A 297 21.11 -17.28 5.60
CA VAL A 297 19.84 -16.92 4.95
C VAL A 297 20.08 -16.29 3.57
N ALA A 298 19.17 -16.52 2.64
CA ALA A 298 19.17 -15.90 1.33
C ALA A 298 18.06 -14.85 1.19
N LEU A 299 18.42 -13.63 0.81
CA LEU A 299 17.51 -12.56 0.42
C LEU A 299 17.31 -12.57 -1.11
N LEU A 300 16.10 -12.92 -1.53
CA LEU A 300 15.67 -12.92 -2.92
C LEU A 300 14.87 -11.65 -3.21
N ALA A 301 15.18 -10.97 -4.29
CA ALA A 301 14.34 -9.89 -4.80
C ALA A 301 14.49 -9.79 -6.31
N ASP A 302 13.47 -9.25 -6.97
CA ASP A 302 13.60 -8.83 -8.36
C ASP A 302 14.71 -7.78 -8.50
N ALA A 303 15.20 -7.57 -9.71
CA ALA A 303 16.26 -6.59 -9.88
C ALA A 303 15.74 -5.17 -9.69
N GLY A 304 16.61 -4.32 -9.16
CA GLY A 304 16.21 -3.02 -8.67
C GLY A 304 15.36 -3.06 -7.38
N GLY A 305 15.07 -4.25 -6.83
CA GLY A 305 14.33 -4.43 -5.56
C GLY A 305 15.13 -4.11 -4.29
N GLY A 306 16.19 -3.31 -4.38
CA GLY A 306 16.90 -2.79 -3.22
C GLY A 306 17.88 -3.73 -2.48
N LYS A 307 18.23 -4.90 -3.02
CA LYS A 307 19.13 -5.88 -2.34
C LYS A 307 20.45 -5.28 -1.87
N THR A 308 21.20 -4.62 -2.75
CA THR A 308 22.48 -3.97 -2.44
C THR A 308 22.33 -2.84 -1.42
N GLN A 309 21.19 -2.13 -1.42
CA GLN A 309 20.88 -1.09 -0.43
C GLN A 309 20.65 -1.69 0.95
N ILE A 310 19.82 -2.74 1.03
CA ILE A 310 19.62 -3.53 2.24
C ILE A 310 20.96 -4.10 2.72
N ALA A 311 21.84 -4.50 1.79
CA ALA A 311 23.11 -5.08 2.14
C ALA A 311 24.09 -4.10 2.80
N ALA A 312 24.23 -2.91 2.20
CA ALA A 312 24.96 -1.82 2.81
C ALA A 312 24.33 -1.40 4.15
N GLN A 313 23.00 -1.28 4.21
CA GLN A 313 22.33 -0.81 5.43
C GLN A 313 22.43 -1.78 6.61
N LEU A 314 22.34 -3.08 6.37
CA LEU A 314 22.46 -4.09 7.44
C LEU A 314 23.88 -4.16 7.99
N THR A 315 24.90 -3.96 7.14
CA THR A 315 26.31 -4.00 7.54
C THR A 315 26.82 -2.69 8.11
N ALA A 316 26.09 -1.59 7.98
CA ALA A 316 26.43 -0.32 8.62
C ALA A 316 26.47 -0.43 10.15
N PRO A 317 27.31 0.36 10.83
CA PRO A 317 27.32 0.42 12.29
C PRO A 317 25.99 1.00 12.81
N GLN A 318 25.55 0.53 13.97
CA GLN A 318 24.38 1.04 14.68
C GLN A 318 24.70 1.30 16.15
N GLU A 319 23.81 2.02 16.84
CA GLU A 319 23.94 2.21 18.28
C GLU A 319 23.93 0.83 18.98
N GLY A 320 25.01 0.53 19.72
CA GLY A 320 25.18 -0.76 20.39
C GLY A 320 25.60 -1.94 19.50
N ARG A 321 25.73 -1.78 18.18
CA ARG A 321 26.20 -2.84 17.26
C ARG A 321 27.32 -2.34 16.33
N PRO A 322 28.54 -2.93 16.40
CA PRO A 322 29.60 -2.65 15.44
C PRO A 322 29.18 -2.92 13.99
N ALA A 323 29.92 -2.33 13.04
CA ALA A 323 29.70 -2.60 11.62
C ALA A 323 29.87 -4.11 11.31
N GLY A 324 29.05 -4.61 10.40
CA GLY A 324 29.21 -5.94 9.81
C GLY A 324 30.22 -5.93 8.66
N ILE A 325 30.32 -7.06 7.96
CA ILE A 325 31.17 -7.21 6.77
C ILE A 325 30.30 -7.29 5.52
N LEU A 326 30.63 -6.48 4.51
CA LEU A 326 30.02 -6.54 3.18
C LEU A 326 31.05 -7.07 2.18
N LEU A 327 30.69 -8.16 1.51
CA LEU A 327 31.47 -8.82 0.48
C LEU A 327 30.66 -8.80 -0.81
N HIS A 328 31.32 -8.62 -1.95
CA HIS A 328 30.65 -8.61 -3.25
C HIS A 328 30.79 -9.97 -3.92
N GLY A 329 29.65 -10.58 -4.24
CA GLY A 329 29.59 -11.91 -4.86
C GLY A 329 30.23 -11.95 -6.25
N ARG A 330 30.36 -10.80 -6.92
CA ARG A 330 31.06 -10.64 -8.20
C ARG A 330 32.57 -10.88 -8.11
N ASP A 331 33.15 -10.76 -6.91
CA ASP A 331 34.60 -10.88 -6.69
C ASP A 331 35.03 -12.35 -6.61
N LEU A 332 34.10 -13.31 -6.73
CA LEU A 332 34.39 -14.74 -6.85
C LEU A 332 34.50 -15.15 -8.32
N HIS A 333 35.73 -15.35 -8.79
CA HIS A 333 36.04 -15.82 -10.14
C HIS A 333 36.13 -17.36 -10.21
N ARG A 334 36.06 -17.89 -11.43
CA ARG A 334 36.17 -19.34 -11.65
C ARG A 334 37.46 -19.90 -11.06
N GLY A 335 37.34 -20.91 -10.19
CA GLY A 335 38.47 -21.59 -9.54
C GLY A 335 38.93 -20.97 -8.22
N GLN A 336 38.31 -19.86 -7.79
CA GLN A 336 38.53 -19.28 -6.46
C GLN A 336 37.61 -19.92 -5.40
N THR A 337 37.96 -19.71 -4.14
CA THR A 337 37.29 -20.25 -2.95
C THR A 337 36.81 -19.12 -2.04
N LEU A 338 36.07 -19.46 -0.97
CA LEU A 338 35.69 -18.48 0.07
C LEU A 338 36.91 -17.81 0.73
N ASP A 339 38.06 -18.48 0.76
CA ASP A 339 39.27 -17.95 1.37
C ASP A 339 39.87 -16.83 0.49
N ASP A 340 39.76 -16.94 -0.83
CA ASP A 340 40.17 -15.90 -1.77
C ASP A 340 39.35 -14.62 -1.61
N LEU A 341 38.08 -14.76 -1.29
CA LEU A 341 37.14 -13.66 -1.15
C LEU A 341 37.40 -12.83 0.12
N VAL A 342 38.03 -13.40 1.15
CA VAL A 342 38.40 -12.70 2.39
C VAL A 342 39.83 -12.17 2.39
N HIS A 343 40.66 -12.48 1.38
CA HIS A 343 42.03 -11.97 1.29
C HIS A 343 42.11 -10.44 1.25
N HIS A 344 41.04 -9.77 0.80
CA HIS A 344 40.96 -8.31 0.82
C HIS A 344 40.73 -7.72 2.23
N PHE A 345 40.36 -8.55 3.21
CA PHE A 345 40.17 -8.13 4.59
C PHE A 345 41.48 -8.30 5.37
N SER A 346 42.04 -7.17 5.82
CA SER A 346 43.28 -7.16 6.62
C SER A 346 42.99 -6.85 8.08
N ILE A 347 43.53 -7.65 8.99
CA ILE A 347 43.54 -7.38 10.44
C ILE A 347 44.95 -6.93 10.82
N ASN A 348 45.09 -5.75 11.43
CA ASN A 348 46.39 -5.20 11.86
C ASN A 348 47.46 -5.19 10.74
N GLY A 349 47.03 -4.97 9.49
CA GLY A 349 47.93 -4.94 8.31
C GLY A 349 48.24 -6.31 7.69
N ASN A 350 47.74 -7.41 8.23
CA ASN A 350 47.89 -8.76 7.68
C ASN A 350 46.60 -9.23 6.99
N PRO A 351 46.65 -9.60 5.70
CA PRO A 351 45.51 -10.22 5.01
C PRO A 351 45.07 -11.51 5.69
N LEU A 352 43.77 -11.67 5.89
CA LEU A 352 43.20 -12.96 6.27
C LEU A 352 43.40 -13.97 5.15
N ASN A 353 43.63 -15.23 5.51
CA ASN A 353 43.83 -16.33 4.58
C ASN A 353 42.75 -17.42 4.70
N SER A 354 41.72 -17.20 5.50
CA SER A 354 40.66 -18.18 5.73
C SER A 354 39.36 -17.53 6.18
N MET A 355 38.25 -17.96 5.59
CA MET A 355 36.89 -17.57 5.97
C MET A 355 36.55 -17.99 7.41
N GLU A 356 37.04 -19.14 7.86
CA GLU A 356 36.83 -19.63 9.24
C GLU A 356 37.47 -18.68 10.26
N ARG A 357 38.66 -18.14 9.97
CA ARG A 357 39.32 -17.16 10.83
C ARG A 357 38.56 -15.83 10.87
N LEU A 358 37.97 -15.40 9.75
CA LEU A 358 37.09 -14.23 9.72
C LEU A 358 35.88 -14.43 10.63
N LEU A 359 35.14 -15.54 10.45
CA LEU A 359 33.94 -15.83 11.24
C LEU A 359 34.24 -15.95 12.74
N ALA A 360 35.34 -16.62 13.12
CA ALA A 360 35.75 -16.71 14.51
C ALA A 360 36.13 -15.34 15.11
N SER A 361 36.77 -14.47 14.33
CA SER A 361 37.10 -13.11 14.77
C SER A 361 35.83 -12.28 14.98
N LEU A 362 34.87 -12.36 14.05
CA LEU A 362 33.59 -11.66 14.16
C LEU A 362 32.72 -12.21 15.28
N ASP A 363 32.70 -13.52 15.50
CA ASP A 363 31.99 -14.14 16.62
C ASP A 363 32.51 -13.61 17.97
N ALA A 364 33.83 -13.51 18.11
CA ALA A 364 34.46 -12.93 19.30
C ALA A 364 34.12 -11.44 19.47
N VAL A 365 34.06 -10.66 18.39
CA VAL A 365 33.61 -9.25 18.46
C VAL A 365 32.15 -9.17 18.87
N GLY A 366 31.26 -9.93 18.23
CA GLY A 366 29.84 -9.97 18.53
C GLY A 366 29.59 -10.33 19.99
N LYS A 367 30.29 -11.33 20.51
CA LYS A 367 30.22 -11.72 21.92
C LYS A 367 30.70 -10.64 22.88
N ARG A 368 31.77 -9.90 22.55
CA ARG A 368 32.26 -8.77 23.37
C ARG A 368 31.30 -7.58 23.34
N ALA A 369 30.66 -7.34 22.20
CA ALA A 369 29.71 -6.25 22.01
C ALA A 369 28.31 -6.59 22.54
N GLY A 370 28.02 -7.87 22.82
CA GLY A 370 26.67 -8.33 23.17
C GLY A 370 25.72 -8.16 21.98
N CYS A 371 26.10 -8.65 20.79
CA CYS A 371 25.27 -8.55 19.60
C CYS A 371 25.62 -9.61 18.56
N ARG A 372 24.71 -9.82 17.60
CA ARG A 372 25.00 -10.60 16.40
C ARG A 372 25.50 -9.69 15.28
N LEU A 373 26.57 -10.09 14.59
CA LEU A 373 27.14 -9.34 13.47
C LEU A 373 26.73 -9.94 12.12
N PRO A 374 26.30 -9.10 11.17
CA PRO A 374 25.99 -9.55 9.82
C PRO A 374 27.26 -9.68 8.94
N VAL A 375 27.36 -10.77 8.19
CA VAL A 375 28.28 -10.93 7.04
C VAL A 375 27.44 -11.07 5.79
N LEU A 376 27.49 -10.07 4.92
CA LEU A 376 26.69 -10.04 3.71
C LEU A 376 27.52 -10.35 2.48
N ILE A 377 27.00 -11.26 1.65
CA ILE A 377 27.54 -11.56 0.34
C ILE A 377 26.52 -11.08 -0.70
N ASP A 378 26.75 -9.87 -1.23
CA ASP A 378 25.81 -9.21 -2.12
C ASP A 378 25.98 -9.70 -3.57
N GLY A 379 24.89 -10.12 -4.21
CA GLY A 379 24.85 -10.41 -5.64
C GLY A 379 25.55 -11.70 -6.04
N LEU A 380 25.20 -12.85 -5.44
CA LEU A 380 25.78 -14.14 -5.84
C LEU A 380 25.55 -14.46 -7.33
N ASN A 381 24.45 -13.96 -7.89
CA ASN A 381 24.12 -14.08 -9.32
C ASN A 381 25.01 -13.21 -10.23
N GLU A 382 25.90 -12.38 -9.70
CA GLU A 382 26.82 -11.50 -10.46
C GLU A 382 28.22 -12.11 -10.64
N ALA A 383 28.48 -13.26 -10.02
CA ALA A 383 29.69 -14.04 -10.25
C ALA A 383 29.78 -14.53 -11.70
N GLU A 384 31.01 -14.80 -12.15
CA GLU A 384 31.28 -15.36 -13.49
C GLU A 384 30.50 -16.67 -13.72
N ASN A 385 30.40 -17.52 -12.69
CA ASN A 385 29.56 -18.71 -12.68
C ASN A 385 28.81 -18.85 -11.34
N PRO A 386 27.51 -18.50 -11.27
CA PRO A 386 26.73 -18.58 -10.04
C PRO A 386 26.64 -19.97 -9.41
N LYS A 387 26.89 -21.05 -10.16
CA LYS A 387 26.89 -22.44 -9.63
C LYS A 387 28.05 -22.71 -8.67
N ASP A 388 29.15 -21.96 -8.80
CA ASP A 388 30.33 -22.14 -7.96
C ASP A 388 30.04 -21.79 -6.49
N TRP A 389 28.99 -20.99 -6.23
CA TRP A 389 28.51 -20.67 -4.88
C TRP A 389 27.91 -21.85 -4.14
N LYS A 390 27.28 -22.82 -4.82
CA LYS A 390 26.55 -23.91 -4.14
C LYS A 390 27.44 -24.77 -3.24
N PRO A 391 28.57 -25.33 -3.70
CA PRO A 391 29.48 -26.07 -2.82
C PRO A 391 30.14 -25.17 -1.77
N ALA A 392 30.45 -23.93 -2.10
CA ALA A 392 31.05 -22.96 -1.18
C ALA A 392 30.11 -22.65 0.00
N LEU A 393 28.85 -22.32 -0.27
CA LEU A 393 27.83 -22.04 0.74
C LEU A 393 27.45 -23.28 1.56
N ALA A 394 27.51 -24.48 0.98
CA ALA A 394 27.30 -25.72 1.73
C ALA A 394 28.38 -25.89 2.81
N LYS A 395 29.65 -25.64 2.47
CA LYS A 395 30.76 -25.62 3.43
C LYS A 395 30.56 -24.51 4.48
N LEU A 396 30.17 -23.32 4.03
CA LEU A 396 29.95 -22.15 4.90
C LEU A 396 28.82 -22.38 5.91
N ASN A 397 27.74 -23.06 5.51
CA ASN A 397 26.61 -23.39 6.36
C ASN A 397 26.99 -24.35 7.51
N GLU A 398 28.00 -25.19 7.34
CA GLU A 398 28.55 -26.01 8.41
C GLU A 398 29.50 -25.22 9.32
N ILE A 399 30.37 -24.37 8.75
CA ILE A 399 31.32 -23.56 9.53
C ILE A 399 30.60 -22.57 10.45
N VAL A 400 29.57 -21.88 9.94
CA VAL A 400 28.85 -20.83 10.70
C VAL A 400 28.15 -21.36 11.95
N LYS A 401 27.86 -22.67 12.05
CA LYS A 401 27.28 -23.28 13.26
C LYS A 401 28.19 -23.11 14.48
N GLY A 402 29.51 -22.99 14.27
CA GLY A 402 30.49 -22.69 15.33
C GLY A 402 30.61 -21.21 15.71
N SER A 403 29.85 -20.32 15.05
CA SER A 403 29.93 -18.86 15.22
C SER A 403 28.53 -18.25 15.42
N PRO A 404 27.85 -18.54 16.54
CA PRO A 404 26.45 -18.15 16.77
C PRO A 404 26.23 -16.63 16.76
N ASN A 405 27.25 -15.83 17.09
CA ASN A 405 27.18 -14.37 17.05
C ASN A 405 27.36 -13.80 15.63
N VAL A 406 27.37 -14.64 14.59
CA VAL A 406 27.45 -14.23 13.18
C VAL A 406 26.22 -14.70 12.42
N LEU A 407 25.64 -13.81 11.59
CA LEU A 407 24.59 -14.14 10.64
C LEU A 407 25.11 -13.90 9.22
N ILE A 408 25.05 -14.93 8.38
CA ILE A 408 25.43 -14.81 6.97
C ILE A 408 24.17 -14.57 6.15
N VAL A 409 24.18 -13.50 5.36
CA VAL A 409 23.06 -13.13 4.49
C VAL A 409 23.58 -13.03 3.06
N CYS A 410 23.06 -13.86 2.16
CA CYS A 410 23.40 -13.82 0.75
C CYS A 410 22.29 -13.14 -0.02
N THR A 411 22.61 -12.26 -0.98
CA THR A 411 21.60 -11.66 -1.84
C THR A 411 21.63 -12.26 -3.25
N LEU A 412 20.44 -12.52 -3.78
CA LEU A 412 20.23 -13.21 -5.05
C LEU A 412 19.01 -12.62 -5.77
N ARG A 413 19.00 -12.72 -7.09
CA ARG A 413 17.78 -12.48 -7.86
C ARG A 413 16.84 -13.70 -7.75
N THR A 414 15.53 -13.44 -7.72
CA THR A 414 14.46 -14.47 -7.78
C THR A 414 14.59 -15.37 -9.00
N GLY A 415 15.11 -14.85 -10.12
CA GLY A 415 15.45 -15.61 -11.34
C GLY A 415 14.26 -15.89 -12.25
N GLU A 416 13.04 -15.63 -11.81
CA GLU A 416 11.82 -15.75 -12.59
C GLU A 416 10.93 -14.53 -12.31
N ARG A 417 10.62 -13.75 -13.35
CA ARG A 417 9.45 -12.87 -13.26
C ARG A 417 8.23 -13.80 -13.27
N ARG A 418 7.33 -13.68 -12.27
CA ARG A 418 5.99 -14.30 -12.35
C ARG A 418 5.42 -13.95 -13.72
N ARG A 419 5.19 -14.94 -14.58
CA ARG A 419 4.37 -14.76 -15.77
C ARG A 419 2.97 -14.40 -15.25
N GLU A 420 2.64 -13.12 -15.21
CA GLU A 420 1.23 -12.74 -15.11
C GLU A 420 0.56 -13.28 -16.36
N ALA A 421 -0.28 -14.30 -16.17
CA ALA A 421 -1.02 -14.95 -17.22
C ALA A 421 -2.06 -13.97 -17.80
N GLN A 422 -1.63 -13.03 -18.63
CA GLN A 422 -2.49 -12.29 -19.55
C GLN A 422 -2.62 -13.03 -20.89
N LYS A 423 -2.86 -14.35 -20.86
CA LYS A 423 -3.47 -15.07 -21.98
C LYS A 423 -4.49 -16.05 -21.41
N TRP A 424 -5.75 -15.70 -21.60
CA TRP A 424 -6.90 -16.54 -21.28
C TRP A 424 -6.71 -17.93 -21.92
N GLY A 425 -6.59 -18.97 -21.10
CA GLY A 425 -6.79 -20.36 -21.53
C GLY A 425 -5.56 -21.23 -21.80
N GLN A 426 -4.35 -20.85 -21.41
CA GLN A 426 -3.23 -21.81 -21.35
C GLN A 426 -2.83 -22.08 -19.90
N ASP A 427 -2.81 -23.37 -19.54
CA ASP A 427 -2.24 -23.89 -18.30
C ASP A 427 -0.77 -23.43 -18.21
N PRO A 428 -0.26 -22.95 -17.06
CA PRO A 428 1.14 -22.58 -16.94
C PRO A 428 1.95 -23.88 -17.07
N GLN A 429 2.49 -24.15 -18.27
CA GLN A 429 3.65 -25.03 -18.34
C GLN A 429 4.72 -24.35 -17.49
N ALA A 430 4.99 -24.96 -16.33
CA ALA A 430 6.17 -24.70 -15.54
C ALA A 430 7.36 -24.79 -16.50
N ASN A 431 7.99 -23.66 -16.80
CA ASN A 431 9.19 -23.66 -17.62
C ASN A 431 10.30 -24.34 -16.81
N ASP A 432 10.96 -25.31 -17.42
CA ASP A 432 12.04 -26.13 -16.87
C ASP A 432 13.38 -25.38 -16.60
N ARG A 433 13.36 -24.06 -16.33
CA ARG A 433 14.58 -23.28 -16.05
C ARG A 433 14.87 -23.27 -14.55
N GLU A 434 16.05 -23.73 -14.13
CA GLU A 434 16.49 -23.62 -12.72
C GLU A 434 16.70 -22.14 -12.32
N SER A 435 15.97 -21.65 -11.32
CA SER A 435 16.19 -20.30 -10.77
C SER A 435 17.61 -20.11 -10.20
N PHE A 436 18.12 -18.87 -10.14
CA PHE A 436 19.44 -18.57 -9.52
C PHE A 436 19.55 -19.12 -8.09
N ALA A 437 18.45 -19.08 -7.34
CA ALA A 437 18.39 -19.67 -6.00
C ALA A 437 18.65 -21.19 -6.02
N VAL A 438 18.14 -21.93 -7.01
CA VAL A 438 18.39 -23.37 -7.15
C VAL A 438 19.84 -23.66 -7.56
N MET A 439 20.41 -22.81 -8.43
CA MET A 439 21.78 -22.96 -8.92
C MET A 439 22.84 -22.64 -7.86
N SER A 440 22.61 -21.61 -7.05
CA SER A 440 23.62 -21.06 -6.14
C SER A 440 23.45 -21.50 -4.69
N LEU A 441 22.25 -21.88 -4.25
CA LEU A 441 22.01 -22.24 -2.84
C LEU A 441 22.02 -23.76 -2.62
N PRO A 442 22.60 -24.23 -1.49
CA PRO A 442 22.37 -25.57 -0.97
C PRO A 442 20.90 -25.80 -0.58
N ASP A 443 20.51 -27.07 -0.49
CA ASP A 443 19.19 -27.46 0.03
C ASP A 443 19.06 -27.09 1.51
N GLY A 444 17.87 -26.64 1.92
CA GLY A 444 17.56 -26.28 3.31
C GLY A 444 17.93 -24.85 3.72
N VAL A 445 18.60 -24.05 2.87
CA VAL A 445 18.84 -22.62 3.16
C VAL A 445 17.52 -21.85 3.11
N ARG A 446 17.22 -21.11 4.19
CA ARG A 446 16.04 -20.25 4.29
C ARG A 446 16.09 -19.14 3.25
N ARG A 447 14.96 -18.89 2.58
CA ARG A 447 14.79 -17.86 1.55
C ARG A 447 13.79 -16.82 2.03
N LEU A 448 14.17 -15.55 1.98
CA LEU A 448 13.31 -14.40 2.24
C LEU A 448 13.10 -13.67 0.92
N GLN A 449 11.85 -13.42 0.54
CA GLN A 449 11.53 -12.67 -0.67
C GLN A 449 11.18 -11.22 -0.33
N SER A 450 11.77 -10.27 -1.05
CA SER A 450 11.43 -8.85 -1.00
C SER A 450 10.59 -8.48 -2.22
N GLU A 451 9.44 -7.86 -1.99
CA GLU A 451 8.47 -7.43 -3.01
C GLU A 451 8.53 -5.91 -3.29
N GLY A 452 9.63 -5.24 -2.96
CA GLY A 452 9.76 -3.78 -3.05
C GLY A 452 9.35 -3.09 -1.75
N PHE A 453 8.71 -1.92 -1.82
CA PHE A 453 8.32 -1.17 -0.61
C PHE A 453 7.11 -1.77 0.13
N GLY A 454 6.28 -2.60 -0.52
CA GLY A 454 5.17 -3.31 0.14
C GLY A 454 4.16 -2.35 0.80
N GLY A 455 3.96 -2.49 2.12
CA GLY A 455 3.07 -1.61 2.89
C GLY A 455 3.63 -0.20 3.15
N ASP A 456 4.91 0.05 2.84
CA ASP A 456 5.62 1.30 3.14
C ASP A 456 5.82 2.20 1.90
N VAL A 457 5.01 2.00 0.85
CA VAL A 457 5.17 2.71 -0.44
C VAL A 457 4.94 4.21 -0.28
N ASP A 458 3.92 4.62 0.47
CA ASP A 458 3.61 6.04 0.66
C ASP A 458 4.73 6.76 1.41
N ASP A 459 5.26 6.16 2.47
CA ASP A 459 6.42 6.67 3.22
C ASP A 459 7.66 6.74 2.33
N ALA A 460 7.87 5.75 1.46
CA ALA A 460 8.96 5.75 0.50
C ALA A 460 8.83 6.92 -0.48
N ILE A 461 7.66 7.11 -1.07
CA ILE A 461 7.39 8.20 -1.99
C ILE A 461 7.62 9.54 -1.30
N GLU A 462 7.11 9.74 -0.08
CA GLU A 462 7.29 10.96 0.69
C GLU A 462 8.77 11.26 0.96
N LYS A 463 9.55 10.28 1.47
CA LYS A 463 10.98 10.48 1.72
C LYS A 463 11.75 10.80 0.45
N TYR A 464 11.48 10.08 -0.64
CA TYR A 464 12.13 10.35 -1.92
C TYR A 464 11.77 11.74 -2.45
N PHE A 465 10.50 12.13 -2.43
CA PHE A 465 10.06 13.44 -2.91
C PHE A 465 10.64 14.58 -2.08
N SER A 466 10.60 14.45 -0.75
CA SER A 466 11.23 15.40 0.17
C SER A 466 12.72 15.54 -0.11
N HIS A 467 13.43 14.42 -0.25
CA HIS A 467 14.87 14.43 -0.49
C HIS A 467 15.25 15.04 -1.85
N PHE A 468 14.48 14.74 -2.90
CA PHE A 468 14.68 15.31 -4.22
C PHE A 468 14.01 16.69 -4.40
N LYS A 469 13.40 17.26 -3.36
CA LYS A 469 12.62 18.50 -3.42
C LYS A 469 11.59 18.49 -4.57
N ILE A 470 10.80 17.43 -4.64
CA ILE A 470 9.71 17.26 -5.59
C ILE A 470 8.41 17.51 -4.84
N ASN A 471 7.63 18.48 -5.30
CA ASN A 471 6.32 18.77 -4.77
C ASN A 471 5.28 18.21 -5.74
N ALA A 472 4.65 17.10 -5.35
CA ALA A 472 3.58 16.49 -6.13
C ALA A 472 2.32 17.36 -6.23
N GLY A 473 2.18 18.37 -5.37
CA GLY A 473 1.00 19.23 -5.31
C GLY A 473 -0.28 18.40 -5.26
N ASP A 474 -1.05 18.47 -6.35
CA ASP A 474 -2.29 17.71 -6.50
C ASP A 474 -2.19 16.55 -7.51
N ALA A 475 -1.01 16.24 -8.01
CA ALA A 475 -0.84 15.19 -9.01
C ALA A 475 -1.24 13.82 -8.43
N GLU A 476 -1.97 13.03 -9.21
CA GLU A 476 -2.32 11.66 -8.81
C GLU A 476 -1.08 10.78 -8.93
N ILE A 477 -0.60 10.26 -7.79
CA ILE A 477 0.65 9.51 -7.72
C ILE A 477 0.40 8.06 -8.19
N PRO A 478 1.09 7.56 -9.22
CA PRO A 478 0.94 6.19 -9.69
C PRO A 478 1.67 5.22 -8.76
N VAL A 479 1.04 4.89 -7.63
CA VAL A 479 1.61 4.01 -6.59
C VAL A 479 2.06 2.67 -7.17
N GLU A 480 1.30 2.07 -8.09
CA GLU A 480 1.67 0.81 -8.77
C GLU A 480 3.01 0.88 -9.52
N LEU A 481 3.37 2.07 -10.02
CA LEU A 481 4.61 2.33 -10.74
C LEU A 481 5.76 2.61 -9.75
N LEU A 482 5.49 3.39 -8.72
CA LEU A 482 6.48 3.89 -7.76
C LEU A 482 6.74 2.94 -6.58
N GLN A 483 5.92 1.89 -6.39
CA GLN A 483 6.15 0.85 -5.38
C GLN A 483 7.47 0.08 -5.59
N HIS A 484 7.99 0.10 -6.83
CA HIS A 484 9.26 -0.53 -7.15
C HIS A 484 10.43 0.45 -6.89
N PRO A 485 11.42 0.11 -6.03
CA PRO A 485 12.46 1.06 -5.60
C PRO A 485 13.27 1.70 -6.73
N LEU A 486 13.61 0.93 -7.78
CA LEU A 486 14.34 1.47 -8.93
C LEU A 486 13.50 2.49 -9.72
N THR A 487 12.19 2.27 -9.88
CA THR A 487 11.33 3.18 -10.65
C THR A 487 11.15 4.50 -9.92
N LEU A 488 10.89 4.46 -8.60
CA LEU A 488 10.82 5.67 -7.77
C LEU A 488 12.13 6.46 -7.79
N ARG A 489 13.26 5.76 -7.67
CA ARG A 489 14.58 6.39 -7.76
C ARG A 489 14.80 7.06 -9.11
N ILE A 490 14.57 6.34 -10.21
CA ILE A 490 14.76 6.88 -11.56
C ILE A 490 13.87 8.10 -11.74
N PHE A 491 12.59 8.00 -11.40
CA PHE A 491 11.65 9.12 -11.47
C PHE A 491 12.23 10.35 -10.76
N CYS A 492 12.61 10.23 -9.49
CA CYS A 492 13.09 11.38 -8.73
C CYS A 492 14.42 11.94 -9.27
N GLN A 493 15.34 11.09 -9.73
CA GLN A 493 16.60 11.50 -10.35
C GLN A 493 16.40 12.23 -11.67
N VAL A 494 15.37 11.89 -12.43
CA VAL A 494 15.06 12.57 -13.70
C VAL A 494 14.30 13.86 -13.46
N THR A 495 13.33 13.86 -12.54
CA THR A 495 12.50 15.02 -12.24
C THR A 495 13.29 16.17 -11.59
N ASN A 496 14.18 15.89 -10.64
CA ASN A 496 14.99 16.92 -10.01
C ASN A 496 16.42 16.44 -9.65
N PRO A 497 17.30 16.25 -10.64
CA PRO A 497 18.63 15.68 -10.44
C PRO A 497 19.52 16.49 -9.49
N THR A 498 19.48 17.82 -9.56
CA THR A 498 20.38 18.71 -8.80
C THR A 498 19.85 19.05 -7.41
N ARG A 499 18.52 19.03 -7.21
CA ARG A 499 17.85 19.32 -5.94
C ARG A 499 18.17 20.71 -5.39
N GLU A 500 18.55 21.64 -6.26
CA GLU A 500 18.89 23.02 -5.86
C GLU A 500 17.64 23.76 -5.39
N SER A 501 16.56 23.65 -6.16
CA SER A 501 15.24 24.23 -5.88
C SER A 501 14.14 23.18 -5.90
N GLU A 502 13.00 23.51 -5.30
CA GLU A 502 11.81 22.65 -5.34
C GLU A 502 11.19 22.65 -6.74
N VAL A 503 10.88 21.47 -7.27
CA VAL A 503 10.20 21.27 -8.54
C VAL A 503 8.78 20.79 -8.28
N LYS A 504 7.79 21.55 -8.75
CA LYS A 504 6.38 21.14 -8.71
C LYS A 504 6.04 20.33 -9.96
N ILE A 505 5.38 19.18 -9.76
CA ILE A 505 4.82 18.38 -10.85
C ILE A 505 3.29 18.51 -10.86
N ASP A 506 2.72 18.71 -12.04
CA ASP A 506 1.26 18.86 -12.20
C ASP A 506 0.57 17.53 -12.57
N TYR A 507 1.31 16.58 -13.12
CA TYR A 507 0.88 15.22 -13.45
C TYR A 507 2.08 14.28 -13.58
N PHE A 508 1.84 12.97 -13.51
CA PHE A 508 2.86 11.95 -13.75
C PHE A 508 2.87 11.51 -15.22
N PRO A 509 4.04 11.36 -15.86
CA PRO A 509 4.10 10.85 -17.22
C PRO A 509 3.56 9.42 -17.25
N ALA A 510 2.63 9.15 -18.17
CA ALA A 510 2.07 7.80 -18.32
C ALA A 510 3.02 6.84 -19.05
N SER A 511 4.05 7.37 -19.73
CA SER A 511 5.11 6.58 -20.34
C SER A 511 6.41 6.67 -19.53
N LEU A 512 7.07 5.51 -19.33
CA LEU A 512 8.40 5.42 -18.72
C LEU A 512 9.55 5.70 -19.71
N SER A 513 9.30 5.71 -21.02
CA SER A 513 10.35 5.87 -22.04
C SER A 513 11.28 7.09 -21.82
N PRO A 514 10.80 8.28 -21.40
CA PRO A 514 11.66 9.44 -21.18
C PRO A 514 12.54 9.26 -19.94
N LEU A 515 11.98 8.61 -18.92
CA LEU A 515 12.71 8.25 -17.71
C LEU A 515 13.81 7.23 -18.03
N PHE A 516 13.53 6.25 -18.88
CA PHE A 516 14.51 5.27 -19.34
C PHE A 516 15.60 5.89 -20.21
N GLU A 517 15.29 6.86 -21.07
CA GLU A 517 16.30 7.58 -21.85
C GLU A 517 17.34 8.22 -20.94
N LYS A 518 16.88 8.98 -19.94
CA LYS A 518 17.79 9.61 -19.00
C LYS A 518 18.53 8.60 -18.13
N TYR A 519 17.89 7.49 -17.74
CA TYR A 519 18.51 6.41 -16.99
C TYR A 519 19.67 5.75 -17.75
N VAL A 520 19.44 5.36 -19.02
CA VAL A 520 20.46 4.76 -19.89
C VAL A 520 21.60 5.76 -20.11
N PHE A 521 21.31 7.03 -20.38
CA PHE A 521 22.34 8.06 -20.53
C PHE A 521 23.23 8.19 -19.28
N ASN A 522 22.63 8.22 -18.09
CA ASN A 522 23.38 8.29 -16.83
C ASN A 522 24.23 7.02 -16.58
N ALA A 523 23.75 5.84 -16.99
CA ALA A 523 24.52 4.60 -16.93
C ALA A 523 25.76 4.64 -17.86
N CYS A 524 25.58 5.15 -19.09
CA CYS A 524 26.70 5.36 -20.02
C CYS A 524 27.76 6.31 -19.43
N GLN A 525 27.32 7.40 -18.77
CA GLN A 525 28.24 8.33 -18.11
C GLN A 525 29.05 7.65 -16.99
N ARG A 526 28.40 6.90 -16.09
CA ARG A 526 29.09 6.21 -15.00
C ARG A 526 30.10 5.17 -15.48
N ILE A 527 29.71 4.33 -16.45
CA ILE A 527 30.63 3.33 -17.02
C ILE A 527 31.86 4.03 -17.65
N SER A 528 31.65 5.17 -18.32
CA SER A 528 32.76 5.91 -18.94
C SER A 528 33.76 6.53 -17.95
N GLN A 529 33.38 6.66 -16.67
CA GLN A 529 34.22 7.22 -15.61
C GLN A 529 35.05 6.15 -14.88
N LEU A 530 34.84 4.86 -15.16
CA LEU A 530 35.59 3.77 -14.53
C LEU A 530 37.03 3.73 -15.06
N SER A 531 37.99 4.01 -14.19
CA SER A 531 39.43 4.10 -14.53
C SER A 531 40.23 2.83 -14.24
N ASN A 532 39.65 1.86 -13.54
CA ASN A 532 40.31 0.62 -13.08
C ASN A 532 40.11 -0.58 -14.01
N LEU A 533 39.49 -0.38 -15.18
CA LEU A 533 39.22 -1.42 -16.15
C LEU A 533 40.44 -1.67 -17.05
N SER A 534 40.62 -2.91 -17.52
CA SER A 534 41.64 -3.22 -18.54
C SER A 534 41.30 -2.63 -19.92
N HIS A 535 40.07 -2.16 -20.10
CA HIS A 535 39.59 -1.47 -21.29
C HIS A 535 38.79 -0.23 -20.88
N SER A 536 39.18 0.93 -21.41
CA SER A 536 38.48 2.18 -21.15
C SER A 536 37.33 2.37 -22.15
N TYR A 537 36.17 2.75 -21.65
CA TYR A 537 34.98 3.05 -22.45
C TYR A 537 34.72 4.56 -22.45
N ASN A 538 34.42 5.15 -23.60
CA ASN A 538 33.76 6.46 -23.64
C ASN A 538 32.23 6.29 -23.69
N ILE A 539 31.48 7.38 -23.55
CA ILE A 539 30.01 7.35 -23.55
C ILE A 539 29.45 6.73 -24.84
N ALA A 540 30.05 7.05 -25.99
CA ALA A 540 29.60 6.53 -27.30
C ALA A 540 29.87 5.02 -27.46
N ASP A 541 30.92 4.48 -26.82
CA ASP A 541 31.19 3.03 -26.84
C ASP A 541 30.08 2.26 -26.11
N VAL A 542 29.67 2.75 -24.93
CA VAL A 542 28.60 2.15 -24.12
C VAL A 542 27.25 2.32 -24.79
N ASP A 543 26.97 3.52 -25.30
CA ASP A 543 25.75 3.81 -26.06
C ASP A 543 25.64 2.92 -27.31
N SER A 544 26.76 2.70 -28.02
CA SER A 544 26.82 1.77 -29.15
C SER A 544 26.51 0.33 -28.73
N ALA A 545 26.94 -0.10 -27.54
CA ALA A 545 26.61 -1.42 -27.02
C ALA A 545 25.11 -1.56 -26.71
N VAL A 546 24.48 -0.55 -26.12
CA VAL A 546 23.02 -0.52 -25.86
C VAL A 546 22.23 -0.45 -27.17
N TYR A 547 22.67 0.34 -28.14
CA TYR A 547 22.11 0.38 -29.49
C TYR A 547 22.14 -1.01 -30.16
N LYS A 548 23.29 -1.69 -30.13
CA LYS A 548 23.46 -3.04 -30.68
C LYS A 548 22.57 -4.06 -29.97
N LEU A 549 22.40 -3.93 -28.65
CA LEU A 549 21.47 -4.77 -27.89
C LEU A 549 20.04 -4.63 -28.44
N GLY A 550 19.57 -3.40 -28.65
CA GLY A 550 18.25 -3.14 -29.23
C GLY A 550 18.08 -3.70 -30.64
N VAL A 551 19.09 -3.55 -31.50
CA VAL A 551 19.06 -4.08 -32.88
C VAL A 551 18.99 -5.61 -32.89
N GLU A 552 19.77 -6.28 -32.05
CA GLU A 552 19.81 -7.74 -32.05
C GLU A 552 18.58 -8.37 -31.38
N LEU A 553 18.03 -7.75 -30.33
CA LEU A 553 16.74 -8.17 -29.75
C LEU A 553 15.62 -8.06 -30.79
N TRP A 554 15.55 -6.94 -31.51
CA TRP A 554 14.57 -6.74 -32.58
C TRP A 554 14.67 -7.83 -33.67
N ARG A 555 15.89 -8.12 -34.15
CA ARG A 555 16.14 -9.16 -35.15
C ARG A 555 15.76 -10.56 -34.66
N GLY A 556 16.07 -10.86 -33.41
CA GLY A 556 15.75 -12.15 -32.81
C GLY A 556 14.25 -12.36 -32.56
N LYS A 557 13.44 -11.29 -32.59
CA LYS A 557 12.01 -11.27 -32.20
C LYS A 557 11.77 -11.80 -30.78
N GLN A 558 12.78 -11.74 -29.93
CA GLN A 558 12.79 -12.33 -28.59
C GLN A 558 13.11 -11.26 -27.54
N ARG A 559 12.68 -11.49 -26.30
CA ARG A 559 13.08 -10.62 -25.18
C ARG A 559 14.53 -10.87 -24.71
N GLU A 560 15.15 -11.95 -25.17
CA GLU A 560 16.47 -12.39 -24.77
C GLU A 560 17.41 -12.63 -25.95
N ILE A 561 18.71 -12.54 -25.71
CA ILE A 561 19.78 -12.84 -26.68
C ILE A 561 20.87 -13.68 -26.04
N SER A 562 21.46 -14.63 -26.76
CA SER A 562 22.64 -15.37 -26.26
C SER A 562 23.78 -14.40 -25.90
N GLU A 563 24.38 -14.55 -24.72
CA GLU A 563 25.53 -13.77 -24.30
C GLU A 563 26.68 -13.90 -25.29
N ALA A 564 26.95 -15.11 -25.78
CA ALA A 564 28.03 -15.35 -26.73
C ALA A 564 27.82 -14.53 -28.01
N SER A 565 26.61 -14.55 -28.57
CA SER A 565 26.25 -13.76 -29.75
C SER A 565 26.35 -12.25 -29.49
N PHE A 566 25.87 -11.78 -28.33
CA PHE A 566 25.95 -10.37 -27.97
C PHE A 566 27.40 -9.90 -27.78
N ARG A 567 28.24 -10.69 -27.10
CA ARG A 567 29.67 -10.40 -26.92
C ARG A 567 30.40 -10.33 -28.25
N VAL A 568 30.02 -11.12 -29.25
CA VAL A 568 30.53 -10.98 -30.62
C VAL A 568 30.09 -9.65 -31.24
N ALA A 569 28.80 -9.30 -31.16
CA ALA A 569 28.25 -8.08 -31.75
C ALA A 569 28.92 -6.79 -31.20
N VAL A 570 29.28 -6.78 -29.92
CA VAL A 570 29.93 -5.66 -29.22
C VAL A 570 31.45 -5.79 -29.11
N SER A 571 32.06 -6.77 -29.80
CA SER A 571 33.51 -7.01 -29.83
C SER A 571 34.14 -7.19 -28.44
N ASP A 572 33.48 -7.98 -27.59
CA ASP A 572 33.77 -8.18 -26.17
C ASP A 572 34.26 -9.59 -25.81
N THR A 573 34.44 -10.46 -26.79
CA THR A 573 34.77 -11.89 -26.58
C THR A 573 36.12 -12.12 -25.91
N ALA A 574 37.12 -11.30 -26.20
CA ALA A 574 38.47 -11.43 -25.62
C ALA A 574 38.66 -10.66 -24.30
N ARG A 575 37.63 -9.95 -23.81
CA ARG A 575 37.75 -9.14 -22.59
C ARG A 575 37.60 -10.00 -21.33
N PRO A 576 38.40 -9.73 -20.27
CA PRO A 576 38.17 -10.35 -18.97
C PRO A 576 36.82 -9.92 -18.40
N TRP A 577 36.23 -10.74 -17.53
CA TRP A 577 34.87 -10.52 -17.01
C TRP A 577 34.68 -9.13 -16.39
N ASP A 578 35.66 -8.64 -15.63
CA ASP A 578 35.58 -7.33 -14.96
C ASP A 578 35.54 -6.14 -15.92
N SER A 579 36.06 -6.32 -17.14
CA SER A 579 36.04 -5.29 -18.19
C SER A 579 35.07 -5.61 -19.32
N SER A 580 34.29 -6.69 -19.19
CA SER A 580 33.25 -7.06 -20.15
C SER A 580 32.11 -6.05 -20.10
N ILE A 581 31.68 -5.54 -21.26
CA ILE A 581 30.53 -4.63 -21.33
C ILE A 581 29.24 -5.29 -20.85
N VAL A 582 29.14 -6.63 -20.96
CA VAL A 582 28.01 -7.40 -20.42
C VAL A 582 27.94 -7.29 -18.91
N ASN A 583 29.07 -7.48 -18.23
CA ASN A 583 29.16 -7.32 -16.79
C ASN A 583 28.82 -5.88 -16.36
N LEU A 584 29.37 -4.88 -17.05
CA LEU A 584 29.14 -3.46 -16.73
C LEU A 584 27.68 -3.04 -16.91
N LEU A 585 27.02 -3.45 -18.00
CA LEU A 585 25.58 -3.19 -18.22
C LEU A 585 24.70 -3.94 -17.21
N ALA A 586 25.10 -5.16 -16.81
CA ALA A 586 24.39 -5.92 -15.78
C ALA A 586 24.49 -5.27 -14.40
N GLN A 587 25.67 -4.71 -14.08
CA GLN A 587 25.88 -3.93 -12.86
C GLN A 587 25.04 -2.65 -12.89
N GLU A 588 25.04 -1.91 -14.01
CA GLU A 588 24.23 -0.70 -14.16
C GLU A 588 22.71 -0.97 -14.22
N GLY A 589 22.26 -2.23 -14.13
CA GLY A 589 20.83 -2.57 -14.11
C GLY A 589 20.14 -2.26 -15.44
N ILE A 590 20.88 -2.36 -16.55
CA ILE A 590 20.34 -2.27 -17.91
C ILE A 590 19.87 -3.65 -18.37
N ILE A 591 20.65 -4.68 -18.02
CA ILE A 591 20.40 -6.06 -18.42
C ILE A 591 20.50 -7.06 -17.25
N PHE A 592 19.88 -8.22 -17.44
CA PHE A 592 20.16 -9.44 -16.70
C PHE A 592 20.96 -10.39 -17.55
N ARG A 593 21.77 -11.18 -16.87
CA ARG A 593 22.49 -12.33 -17.40
C ARG A 593 21.87 -13.58 -16.80
N ASN A 594 20.94 -14.21 -17.51
CA ASN A 594 20.21 -15.39 -17.08
C ASN A 594 20.91 -16.67 -17.54
N PRO A 595 20.75 -17.80 -16.84
CA PRO A 595 21.20 -19.09 -17.34
C PRO A 595 20.48 -19.48 -18.64
N GLY A 596 21.24 -20.04 -19.58
CA GLY A 596 20.75 -20.53 -20.87
C GLY A 596 20.12 -21.93 -20.80
N GLY A 597 19.90 -22.54 -21.98
CA GLY A 597 19.32 -23.88 -22.10
C GLY A 597 20.26 -25.00 -21.66
N GLU A 598 21.58 -24.79 -21.81
CA GLU A 598 22.60 -25.74 -21.40
C GLU A 598 23.52 -25.19 -20.27
N PRO A 599 24.10 -26.05 -19.42
CA PRO A 599 25.05 -25.63 -18.40
C PRO A 599 26.25 -24.86 -18.99
N GLY A 600 26.44 -23.62 -18.54
CA GLY A 600 27.54 -22.75 -18.98
C GLY A 600 27.15 -21.77 -20.09
N GLU A 601 25.96 -21.92 -20.67
CA GLU A 601 25.37 -20.91 -21.53
C GLU A 601 24.61 -19.86 -20.73
N TYR A 602 24.58 -18.64 -21.25
CA TYR A 602 23.88 -17.51 -20.65
C TYR A 602 23.11 -16.72 -21.71
N ALA A 603 21.96 -16.21 -21.33
CA ALA A 603 21.12 -15.33 -22.11
C ALA A 603 21.01 -13.95 -21.44
N ILE A 604 21.05 -12.89 -22.23
CA ILE A 604 20.94 -11.51 -21.79
C ILE A 604 19.51 -11.03 -22.02
N THR A 605 18.90 -10.40 -21.02
CA THR A 605 17.56 -9.79 -21.12
C THR A 605 17.59 -8.37 -20.57
N PRO A 606 16.76 -7.42 -21.07
CA PRO A 606 16.56 -6.14 -20.40
C PRO A 606 15.99 -6.33 -18.98
N THR A 607 16.34 -5.43 -18.05
CA THR A 607 15.88 -5.51 -16.65
C THR A 607 14.36 -5.43 -16.49
N TYR A 608 13.68 -4.73 -17.39
CA TYR A 608 12.22 -4.68 -17.48
C TYR A 608 11.79 -4.78 -18.94
N ASP A 609 10.61 -5.36 -19.19
CA ASP A 609 10.02 -5.40 -20.53
C ASP A 609 9.84 -3.98 -21.10
N ALA A 610 9.39 -3.01 -20.29
CA ALA A 610 9.25 -1.61 -20.69
C ALA A 610 10.61 -0.95 -21.01
N LEU A 611 11.68 -1.28 -20.28
CA LEU A 611 13.04 -0.81 -20.59
C LEU A 611 13.55 -1.46 -21.88
N GLY A 612 13.28 -2.74 -22.08
CA GLY A 612 13.59 -3.46 -23.32
C GLY A 612 12.86 -2.85 -24.52
N GLY A 613 11.58 -2.54 -24.37
CA GLY A 613 10.79 -1.79 -25.35
C GLY A 613 11.41 -0.44 -25.69
N TYR A 614 11.85 0.32 -24.67
CA TYR A 614 12.59 1.57 -24.87
C TYR A 614 13.91 1.35 -25.64
N ILE A 615 14.76 0.42 -25.21
CA ILE A 615 16.08 0.16 -25.83
C ILE A 615 15.91 -0.20 -27.31
N ILE A 616 14.94 -1.08 -27.62
CA ILE A 616 14.65 -1.48 -29.00
C ILE A 616 14.07 -0.31 -29.80
N ALA A 617 13.06 0.39 -29.27
CA ALA A 617 12.44 1.53 -29.97
C ALA A 617 13.46 2.64 -30.26
N ASN A 618 14.31 2.98 -29.28
CA ASN A 618 15.37 3.96 -29.45
C ASN A 618 16.40 3.51 -30.52
N ALA A 619 16.80 2.24 -30.50
CA ALA A 619 17.71 1.70 -31.51
C ALA A 619 17.10 1.73 -32.93
N LEU A 620 15.82 1.42 -33.07
CA LEU A 620 15.11 1.48 -34.35
C LEU A 620 15.02 2.91 -34.88
N LEU A 621 14.65 3.87 -34.01
CA LEU A 621 14.60 5.28 -34.38
C LEU A 621 15.98 5.82 -34.78
N ALA A 622 17.04 5.45 -34.04
CA ALA A 622 18.41 5.84 -34.39
C ALA A 622 18.88 5.23 -35.71
N LYS A 623 18.60 3.94 -35.94
CA LYS A 623 18.96 3.24 -37.18
C LYS A 623 18.28 3.85 -38.41
N HIS A 624 17.06 4.31 -38.25
CA HIS A 624 16.21 4.87 -39.31
C HIS A 624 16.02 6.40 -39.17
N ALA A 625 16.97 7.11 -38.56
CA ALA A 625 16.87 8.55 -38.29
C ALA A 625 16.63 9.42 -39.55
N GLY A 626 17.02 8.92 -40.73
CA GLY A 626 16.76 9.59 -42.02
C GLY A 626 15.37 9.36 -42.62
N ASP A 627 14.61 8.37 -42.14
CA ASP A 627 13.27 8.02 -42.63
C ASP A 627 12.18 8.66 -41.76
N MET A 628 11.84 9.90 -42.11
CA MET A 628 10.84 10.71 -41.40
C MET A 628 9.38 10.25 -41.63
N THR A 629 9.18 9.28 -42.52
CA THR A 629 7.88 8.72 -42.90
C THR A 629 7.65 7.33 -42.32
N PHE A 630 8.65 6.78 -41.60
CA PHE A 630 8.62 5.44 -41.01
C PHE A 630 8.25 4.35 -42.04
N GLU A 631 8.74 4.46 -43.28
CA GLU A 631 8.51 3.46 -44.33
C GLU A 631 8.98 2.07 -43.89
N TRP A 632 10.10 2.00 -43.16
CA TRP A 632 10.61 0.75 -42.57
C TRP A 632 9.58 0.04 -41.68
N LEU A 633 8.69 0.78 -41.03
CA LEU A 633 7.68 0.24 -40.12
C LEU A 633 6.39 -0.18 -40.87
N LYS A 634 6.24 0.24 -42.13
CA LYS A 634 5.12 -0.12 -43.02
C LYS A 634 5.38 -1.44 -43.77
N GLU A 635 6.59 -1.95 -43.73
CA GLU A 635 6.95 -3.24 -44.34
C GLU A 635 6.19 -4.40 -43.66
N PRO A 636 5.72 -5.42 -44.42
CA PRO A 636 4.95 -6.53 -43.86
C PRO A 636 5.64 -7.25 -42.71
N GLU A 637 6.97 -7.39 -42.76
CA GLU A 637 7.78 -8.03 -41.72
C GLU A 637 7.82 -7.22 -40.42
N ALA A 638 7.94 -5.89 -40.53
CA ALA A 638 7.90 -4.98 -39.39
C ALA A 638 6.50 -4.97 -38.74
N ILE A 639 5.43 -4.95 -39.55
CA ILE A 639 4.05 -5.03 -39.06
C ILE A 639 3.78 -6.37 -38.35
N ALA A 640 4.23 -7.49 -38.93
CA ALA A 640 4.10 -8.82 -38.33
C ALA A 640 4.79 -8.92 -36.96
N SER A 641 5.79 -8.08 -36.69
CA SER A 641 6.48 -8.03 -35.41
C SER A 641 5.61 -7.43 -34.28
N PHE A 642 4.48 -6.80 -34.58
CA PHE A 642 3.56 -6.24 -33.57
C PHE A 642 2.26 -7.02 -33.39
N ALA A 643 1.93 -7.94 -34.31
CA ALA A 643 0.68 -8.71 -34.26
C ALA A 643 0.80 -10.06 -34.99
N GLY A 644 0.26 -11.12 -34.39
CA GLY A 644 0.24 -12.48 -34.96
C GLY A 644 1.16 -13.45 -34.23
N GLU A 645 1.32 -14.67 -34.76
CA GLU A 645 2.19 -15.71 -34.17
C GLU A 645 3.68 -15.36 -34.29
N GLU A 646 4.06 -14.50 -35.25
CA GLU A 646 5.42 -14.00 -35.46
C GLU A 646 5.71 -12.68 -34.73
N SER A 647 4.85 -12.26 -33.80
CA SER A 647 5.04 -11.03 -33.06
C SER A 647 6.26 -11.11 -32.14
N HIS A 648 6.99 -10.01 -32.02
CA HIS A 648 8.06 -9.85 -31.06
C HIS A 648 7.51 -10.02 -29.64
N GLU A 649 8.23 -10.71 -28.74
CA GLU A 649 7.74 -10.96 -27.37
C GLU A 649 7.44 -9.67 -26.58
N LEU A 650 8.24 -8.62 -26.80
CA LEU A 650 8.08 -7.25 -26.28
C LEU A 650 7.28 -6.30 -27.20
N ALA A 651 6.47 -6.81 -28.13
CA ALA A 651 5.76 -5.99 -29.13
C ALA A 651 5.02 -4.78 -28.54
N PHE A 652 4.30 -4.98 -27.43
CA PHE A 652 3.54 -3.92 -26.76
C PHE A 652 4.45 -2.80 -26.21
N ASP A 653 5.54 -3.17 -25.53
CA ASP A 653 6.49 -2.24 -24.92
C ASP A 653 7.26 -1.46 -25.99
N ILE A 654 7.67 -2.13 -27.06
CA ILE A 654 8.34 -1.51 -28.21
C ILE A 654 7.40 -0.50 -28.86
N PHE A 655 6.16 -0.90 -29.16
CA PHE A 655 5.20 -0.03 -29.83
C PHE A 655 4.85 1.20 -28.99
N THR A 656 4.61 1.01 -27.70
CA THR A 656 4.34 2.12 -26.76
C THR A 656 5.53 3.06 -26.68
N SER A 657 6.75 2.52 -26.65
CA SER A 657 7.98 3.34 -26.64
C SER A 657 8.21 4.07 -27.96
N LEU A 658 7.90 3.47 -29.11
CA LEU A 658 7.97 4.14 -30.41
C LEU A 658 7.02 5.35 -30.46
N VAL A 659 5.79 5.20 -29.96
CA VAL A 659 4.83 6.33 -29.87
C VAL A 659 5.36 7.43 -28.95
N ALA A 660 5.98 7.08 -27.82
CA ALA A 660 6.55 8.03 -26.87
C ALA A 660 7.79 8.76 -27.43
N LEU A 661 8.66 8.05 -28.14
CA LEU A 661 9.96 8.56 -28.59
C LEU A 661 9.87 9.27 -29.96
N ALA A 662 8.95 8.88 -30.85
CA ALA A 662 8.79 9.49 -32.17
C ALA A 662 8.72 11.04 -32.14
N PRO A 663 7.84 11.68 -31.36
CA PRO A 663 7.77 13.15 -31.34
C PRO A 663 9.05 13.81 -30.78
N ARG A 664 9.82 13.10 -29.94
CA ARG A 664 11.08 13.60 -29.36
C ARG A 664 12.24 13.59 -30.35
N HIS A 665 12.38 12.50 -31.09
CA HIS A 665 13.53 12.30 -31.96
C HIS A 665 13.27 12.66 -33.44
N MET A 666 12.00 12.73 -33.85
CA MET A 666 11.61 12.95 -35.26
C MET A 666 10.93 14.32 -35.45
N HIS A 667 11.49 15.38 -34.86
CA HIS A 667 11.04 16.77 -35.01
C HIS A 667 9.52 16.99 -34.75
N GLY A 668 8.98 16.39 -33.69
CA GLY A 668 7.56 16.52 -33.32
C GLY A 668 6.59 15.67 -34.15
N ARG A 669 7.09 14.80 -35.04
CA ARG A 669 6.23 13.91 -35.85
C ARG A 669 5.56 12.86 -34.99
N GLN A 670 4.26 12.69 -35.24
CA GLN A 670 3.41 11.74 -34.55
C GLN A 670 3.37 10.42 -35.32
N LEU A 671 3.73 9.31 -34.66
CA LEU A 671 3.78 7.99 -35.29
C LEU A 671 2.44 7.60 -35.94
N TRP A 672 1.32 7.92 -35.28
CA TRP A 672 -0.02 7.57 -35.76
C TRP A 672 -0.38 8.20 -37.12
N LYS A 673 0.24 9.33 -37.51
CA LYS A 673 -0.05 9.97 -38.81
C LYS A 673 0.47 9.15 -39.98
N GLU A 674 1.51 8.35 -39.75
CA GLU A 674 2.23 7.60 -40.79
C GLU A 674 1.83 6.11 -40.84
N MET A 675 1.20 5.58 -39.79
CA MET A 675 0.89 4.15 -39.68
C MET A 675 -0.37 3.73 -40.46
N PRO A 676 -0.37 2.52 -41.07
CA PRO A 676 -1.58 1.93 -41.66
C PRO A 676 -2.54 1.38 -40.59
N ASP A 677 -3.80 1.15 -40.97
CA ASP A 677 -4.75 0.42 -40.11
C ASP A 677 -4.37 -1.06 -40.00
N PRO A 678 -4.48 -1.70 -38.81
CA PRO A 678 -5.06 -1.18 -37.56
C PRO A 678 -4.07 -0.48 -36.61
N LEU A 679 -2.77 -0.44 -36.93
CA LEU A 679 -1.73 0.14 -36.06
C LEU A 679 -1.93 1.66 -35.86
N ARG A 680 -2.48 2.35 -36.84
CA ARG A 680 -2.85 3.77 -36.77
C ARG A 680 -3.65 4.13 -35.52
N HIS A 681 -4.76 3.41 -35.31
CA HIS A 681 -5.66 3.64 -34.18
C HIS A 681 -5.00 3.27 -32.85
N ALA A 682 -4.19 2.22 -32.84
CA ALA A 682 -3.42 1.84 -31.66
C ALA A 682 -2.41 2.93 -31.29
N ALA A 683 -1.64 3.43 -32.25
CA ALA A 683 -0.67 4.50 -32.05
C ALA A 683 -1.35 5.77 -31.54
N LEU A 684 -2.46 6.18 -32.17
CA LEU A 684 -3.25 7.32 -31.73
C LEU A 684 -3.73 7.14 -30.29
N ARG A 685 -4.24 5.97 -29.91
CA ARG A 685 -4.64 5.72 -28.52
C ARG A 685 -3.46 5.88 -27.55
N PHE A 686 -2.25 5.44 -27.90
CA PHE A 686 -1.07 5.58 -27.03
C PHE A 686 -0.55 7.01 -26.90
N THR A 687 -0.94 7.95 -27.78
CA THR A 687 -0.56 9.35 -27.61
C THR A 687 -1.17 9.99 -26.36
N THR A 688 -2.24 9.42 -25.80
CA THR A 688 -2.82 9.90 -24.53
C THR A 688 -1.85 9.85 -23.35
N GLY A 689 -0.74 9.12 -23.48
CA GLY A 689 0.31 9.04 -22.46
C GLY A 689 1.50 9.97 -22.70
N LEU A 690 1.46 10.80 -23.74
CA LEU A 690 2.48 11.81 -24.03
C LEU A 690 2.31 13.02 -23.13
N GLU A 691 3.42 13.71 -22.87
CA GLU A 691 3.41 15.02 -22.24
C GLU A 691 2.80 16.09 -23.15
N ALA A 692 2.29 17.16 -22.54
CA ALA A 692 1.57 18.22 -23.22
C ALA A 692 2.35 18.84 -24.40
N GLU A 693 3.67 19.01 -24.25
CA GLU A 693 4.54 19.58 -25.29
C GLU A 693 4.71 18.70 -26.53
N TYR A 694 4.46 17.38 -26.39
CA TYR A 694 4.56 16.40 -27.47
C TYR A 694 3.21 16.02 -28.05
N LEU A 695 2.14 16.74 -27.70
CA LEU A 695 0.80 16.57 -28.27
C LEU A 695 0.45 17.76 -29.17
N ASP A 696 0.44 17.51 -30.49
CA ASP A 696 -0.01 18.51 -31.45
C ASP A 696 -1.55 18.62 -31.51
N GLN A 697 -2.05 19.75 -32.03
CA GLN A 697 -3.49 20.01 -32.13
C GLN A 697 -4.21 18.97 -33.00
N ASP A 698 -3.57 18.50 -34.06
CA ASP A 698 -4.14 17.47 -34.94
C ASP A 698 -4.36 16.15 -34.18
N THR A 699 -3.46 15.78 -33.28
CA THR A 699 -3.56 14.57 -32.46
C THR A 699 -4.70 14.70 -31.47
N VAL A 700 -4.86 15.87 -30.84
CA VAL A 700 -5.99 16.14 -29.94
C VAL A 700 -7.32 16.05 -30.72
N ALA A 701 -7.40 16.64 -31.90
CA ALA A 701 -8.59 16.56 -32.76
C ALA A 701 -8.86 15.11 -33.21
N ALA A 702 -7.83 14.35 -33.58
CA ALA A 702 -7.95 12.95 -33.94
C ALA A 702 -8.40 12.07 -32.77
N LEU A 703 -7.96 12.37 -31.53
CA LEU A 703 -8.45 11.69 -30.33
C LEU A 703 -9.95 11.98 -30.09
N LEU A 704 -10.42 13.22 -30.29
CA LEU A 704 -11.86 13.53 -30.23
C LEU A 704 -12.67 12.80 -31.31
N ALA A 705 -12.13 12.71 -32.54
CA ALA A 705 -12.75 11.92 -33.60
C ALA A 705 -12.79 10.43 -33.24
N LEU A 706 -11.71 9.88 -32.67
CA LEU A 706 -11.65 8.50 -32.19
C LEU A 706 -12.72 8.22 -31.14
N PHE A 707 -12.95 9.15 -30.20
CA PHE A 707 -14.05 9.06 -29.26
C PHE A 707 -15.38 8.89 -29.96
N SER A 708 -15.65 9.66 -31.02
CA SER A 708 -16.92 9.62 -31.74
C SER A 708 -17.05 8.35 -32.61
N GLU A 709 -15.99 7.96 -33.31
CA GLU A 709 -16.02 6.91 -34.33
C GLU A 709 -15.88 5.48 -33.78
N LYS A 710 -15.25 5.30 -32.61
CA LYS A 710 -14.91 3.97 -32.06
C LYS A 710 -15.39 3.80 -30.60
N PRO A 711 -16.68 3.53 -30.37
CA PRO A 711 -17.24 3.37 -29.02
C PRO A 711 -16.52 2.34 -28.13
N LYS A 712 -16.01 1.25 -28.73
CA LYS A 712 -15.30 0.18 -28.02
C LYS A 712 -13.97 0.61 -27.39
N GLU A 713 -13.37 1.71 -27.86
CA GLU A 713 -12.08 2.20 -27.33
C GLU A 713 -12.25 3.21 -26.17
N ARG A 714 -13.46 3.73 -25.96
CA ARG A 714 -13.73 4.81 -25.00
C ARG A 714 -13.35 4.46 -23.56
N SER A 715 -13.67 3.25 -23.10
CA SER A 715 -13.38 2.81 -21.73
C SER A 715 -11.88 2.87 -21.41
N ARG A 716 -11.03 2.48 -22.36
CA ARG A 716 -9.57 2.56 -22.23
C ARG A 716 -9.09 4.01 -22.19
N LEU A 717 -9.72 4.89 -22.97
CA LEU A 717 -9.38 6.32 -23.00
C LEU A 717 -9.80 6.99 -21.68
N PHE A 718 -10.99 6.71 -21.14
CA PHE A 718 -11.46 7.30 -19.88
C PHE A 718 -10.50 7.03 -18.71
N SER A 719 -10.02 5.79 -18.57
CA SER A 719 -9.03 5.43 -17.54
C SER A 719 -7.74 6.26 -17.66
N ARG A 720 -7.30 6.60 -18.87
CA ARG A 720 -6.09 7.42 -19.08
C ARG A 720 -6.33 8.90 -18.83
N LEU A 721 -7.49 9.41 -19.24
CA LEU A 721 -7.87 10.82 -19.02
C LEU A 721 -8.02 11.16 -17.54
N GLN A 722 -8.37 10.17 -16.69
CA GLN A 722 -8.46 10.36 -15.26
C GLN A 722 -7.19 10.98 -14.67
N GLY A 723 -6.01 10.39 -14.89
CA GLY A 723 -4.76 10.82 -14.23
C GLY A 723 -4.33 12.25 -14.59
N ILE A 724 -4.81 12.78 -15.72
CA ILE A 724 -4.51 14.12 -16.23
C ILE A 724 -5.69 15.10 -16.12
N ARG A 725 -6.84 14.67 -15.53
CA ARG A 725 -8.07 15.46 -15.47
C ARG A 725 -7.87 16.85 -14.85
N GLY A 726 -6.98 16.95 -13.86
CA GLY A 726 -6.65 18.20 -13.14
C GLY A 726 -5.47 18.99 -13.70
N ALA A 727 -4.81 18.53 -14.78
CA ALA A 727 -3.59 19.16 -15.30
C ALA A 727 -3.93 20.35 -16.20
N ALA A 728 -3.82 21.57 -15.68
CA ALA A 728 -4.25 22.80 -16.36
C ALA A 728 -3.59 23.01 -17.74
N ASN A 729 -2.31 22.68 -17.86
CA ASN A 729 -1.55 22.87 -19.09
C ASN A 729 -1.61 21.66 -20.05
N HIS A 730 -2.32 20.58 -19.69
CA HIS A 730 -2.41 19.39 -20.52
C HIS A 730 -3.62 19.45 -21.47
N PRO A 731 -3.46 19.26 -22.79
CA PRO A 731 -4.56 19.41 -23.76
C PRO A 731 -5.65 18.33 -23.63
N LEU A 732 -5.37 17.23 -22.94
CA LEU A 732 -6.31 16.13 -22.67
C LEU A 732 -6.89 16.16 -21.24
N ASN A 733 -6.98 17.33 -20.62
CA ASN A 733 -7.57 17.50 -19.27
C ASN A 733 -9.10 17.41 -19.28
N ALA A 734 -9.77 17.80 -18.18
CA ALA A 734 -11.23 17.71 -18.08
C ALA A 734 -12.01 18.51 -19.14
N GLU A 735 -11.44 19.56 -19.76
CA GLU A 735 -12.10 20.29 -20.86
C GLU A 735 -12.18 19.47 -22.14
N PHE A 736 -11.16 18.64 -22.41
CA PHE A 736 -11.18 17.68 -23.51
C PHE A 736 -12.29 16.65 -23.32
N LEU A 737 -12.42 16.10 -22.11
CA LEU A 737 -13.49 15.17 -21.78
C LEU A 737 -14.86 15.83 -21.93
N ASP A 738 -15.03 17.06 -21.41
CA ASP A 738 -16.27 17.82 -21.53
C ASP A 738 -16.69 18.00 -22.99
N THR A 739 -15.74 18.36 -23.85
CA THR A 739 -15.96 18.46 -25.31
C THR A 739 -16.43 17.13 -25.90
N ALA A 740 -15.78 16.03 -25.53
CA ALA A 740 -16.14 14.69 -26.02
C ALA A 740 -17.51 14.21 -25.53
N LEU A 741 -17.89 14.50 -24.28
CA LEU A 741 -19.15 14.04 -23.71
C LEU A 741 -20.35 14.91 -24.11
N ARG A 742 -20.16 16.21 -24.37
CA ARG A 742 -21.22 17.11 -24.87
C ARG A 742 -21.71 16.74 -26.26
N SER A 743 -20.83 16.21 -27.12
CA SER A 743 -21.20 15.82 -28.48
C SER A 743 -22.05 14.56 -28.55
N MET A 744 -22.12 13.77 -27.46
CA MET A 744 -22.83 12.51 -27.42
C MET A 744 -24.33 12.68 -27.13
N PRO A 745 -25.21 11.93 -27.82
CA PRO A 745 -26.58 11.67 -27.36
C PRO A 745 -26.58 11.03 -25.97
N VAL A 746 -27.68 11.23 -25.20
CA VAL A 746 -27.80 10.71 -23.83
C VAL A 746 -27.61 9.20 -23.77
N SER A 747 -28.23 8.46 -24.70
CA SER A 747 -28.15 7.00 -24.76
C SER A 747 -26.74 6.47 -25.02
N GLU A 748 -26.02 7.13 -25.92
CA GLU A 748 -24.65 6.79 -26.24
C GLU A 748 -23.69 7.10 -25.09
N ARG A 749 -23.86 8.27 -24.44
CA ARG A 749 -23.08 8.62 -23.25
C ARG A 749 -23.34 7.65 -22.11
N ASP A 750 -24.58 7.22 -21.94
CA ASP A 750 -24.93 6.27 -20.89
C ASP A 750 -24.32 4.88 -21.12
N LEU A 751 -24.39 4.37 -22.35
CA LEU A 751 -23.78 3.08 -22.73
C LEU A 751 -22.25 3.11 -22.80
N SER A 752 -21.62 4.28 -22.63
CA SER A 752 -20.17 4.43 -22.65
C SER A 752 -19.64 4.96 -21.31
N TRP A 753 -19.75 6.27 -21.08
CA TRP A 753 -19.25 6.94 -19.88
C TRP A 753 -19.96 6.48 -18.60
N THR A 754 -21.30 6.50 -18.57
CA THR A 754 -22.06 6.10 -17.37
C THR A 754 -21.85 4.63 -17.05
N GLU A 755 -21.80 3.78 -18.09
CA GLU A 755 -21.52 2.35 -17.93
C GLU A 755 -20.09 2.08 -17.46
N TRP A 756 -19.10 2.83 -17.96
CA TRP A 756 -17.72 2.75 -17.46
C TRP A 756 -17.63 3.14 -15.97
N ILE A 757 -18.34 4.19 -15.54
CA ILE A 757 -18.43 4.56 -14.12
C ILE A 757 -19.04 3.41 -13.30
N ARG A 758 -20.12 2.79 -13.79
CA ARG A 758 -20.78 1.67 -13.10
C ARG A 758 -19.86 0.45 -13.01
N GLY A 759 -19.12 0.15 -14.07
CA GLY A 759 -18.15 -0.94 -14.13
C GLY A 759 -16.94 -0.73 -13.23
N THR A 760 -16.54 0.52 -12.99
CA THR A 760 -15.39 0.92 -12.16
C THR A 760 -15.82 1.58 -10.83
N ARG A 761 -17.03 1.29 -10.36
CA ARG A 761 -17.71 1.99 -9.24
C ARG A 761 -16.82 2.21 -8.03
N SER A 762 -16.16 1.16 -7.53
CA SER A 762 -15.36 1.24 -6.29
C SER A 762 -14.24 2.27 -6.39
N GLU A 763 -13.50 2.28 -7.49
CA GLU A 763 -12.44 3.25 -7.74
C GLU A 763 -13.00 4.67 -7.84
N ARG A 764 -14.08 4.85 -8.61
CA ARG A 764 -14.71 6.17 -8.82
C ARG A 764 -15.26 6.74 -7.51
N PHE A 765 -15.87 5.89 -6.70
CA PHE A 765 -16.47 6.28 -5.44
C PHE A 765 -15.40 6.70 -4.42
N ASN A 766 -14.31 5.95 -4.31
CA ASN A 766 -13.20 6.28 -3.42
C ASN A 766 -12.50 7.58 -3.84
N ASP A 767 -12.23 7.75 -5.14
CA ASP A 767 -11.67 9.00 -5.68
C ASP A 767 -12.56 10.20 -5.37
N LEU A 768 -13.87 10.05 -5.58
CA LEU A 768 -14.84 11.10 -5.33
C LEU A 768 -14.95 11.46 -3.84
N LEU A 769 -14.88 10.49 -2.93
CA LEU A 769 -14.85 10.74 -1.49
C LEU A 769 -13.58 11.49 -1.07
N ALA A 770 -12.43 11.16 -1.66
CA ALA A 770 -11.18 11.88 -1.40
C ALA A 770 -11.27 13.34 -1.87
N ILE A 771 -11.83 13.58 -3.06
CA ILE A 771 -12.10 14.92 -3.58
C ILE A 771 -13.07 15.69 -2.66
N GLU A 772 -14.16 15.05 -2.24
CA GLU A 772 -15.14 15.64 -1.32
C GLU A 772 -14.50 16.07 0.00
N LEU A 773 -13.76 15.16 0.65
CA LEU A 773 -13.11 15.41 1.93
C LEU A 773 -12.12 16.58 1.83
N ARG A 774 -11.26 16.56 0.81
CA ARG A 774 -10.31 17.63 0.52
C ARG A 774 -10.99 18.99 0.38
N TRP A 775 -12.07 19.06 -0.41
CA TRP A 775 -12.77 20.33 -0.59
C TRP A 775 -13.51 20.78 0.66
N LYS A 776 -14.00 19.85 1.48
CA LYS A 776 -14.64 20.14 2.76
C LYS A 776 -13.65 20.70 3.79
N GLU A 777 -12.44 20.14 3.86
CA GLU A 777 -11.42 20.52 4.86
C GLU A 777 -10.75 21.87 4.56
N CYS A 778 -10.68 22.28 3.30
CA CYS A 778 -10.09 23.55 2.90
C CYS A 778 -11.07 24.40 2.07
N LEU A 779 -11.66 25.43 2.68
CA LEU A 779 -12.60 26.36 1.99
C LEU A 779 -11.94 27.65 1.49
N ALA A 780 -10.72 27.97 1.94
CA ALA A 780 -10.13 29.30 1.75
C ALA A 780 -9.73 29.61 0.29
N THR A 781 -9.29 28.60 -0.46
CA THR A 781 -8.81 28.77 -1.85
C THR A 781 -9.08 27.53 -2.68
N ARG A 782 -9.47 27.71 -3.94
CA ARG A 782 -9.55 26.67 -4.97
C ARG A 782 -8.45 26.85 -6.01
N MET A 783 -7.79 25.76 -6.36
CA MET A 783 -6.74 25.75 -7.37
C MET A 783 -7.35 25.62 -8.78
N PRO A 784 -6.66 26.03 -9.86
CA PRO A 784 -7.11 25.77 -11.23
C PRO A 784 -7.39 24.29 -11.51
N SER A 785 -6.61 23.39 -10.89
CA SER A 785 -6.81 21.93 -10.91
C SER A 785 -8.15 21.52 -10.30
N ASP A 786 -8.61 22.19 -9.23
CA ASP A 786 -9.92 21.93 -8.60
C ASP A 786 -11.08 22.29 -9.54
N ARG A 787 -10.96 23.36 -10.33
CA ARG A 787 -11.99 23.75 -11.31
C ARG A 787 -12.16 22.69 -12.38
N LEU A 788 -11.05 22.13 -12.88
CA LEU A 788 -11.07 21.02 -13.82
C LEU A 788 -11.64 19.74 -13.20
N ARG A 789 -11.29 19.43 -11.94
CA ARG A 789 -11.89 18.31 -11.20
C ARG A 789 -13.38 18.50 -10.96
N ALA A 790 -13.85 19.71 -10.68
CA ALA A 790 -15.28 20.00 -10.54
C ALA A 790 -16.04 19.70 -11.84
N LYS A 791 -15.45 20.07 -12.99
CA LYS A 791 -15.99 19.69 -14.31
C LYS A 791 -16.03 18.18 -14.53
N TRP A 792 -14.99 17.45 -14.10
CA TRP A 792 -15.02 15.98 -14.10
C TRP A 792 -16.14 15.42 -13.20
N VAL A 793 -16.29 15.95 -11.98
CA VAL A 793 -17.32 15.53 -11.01
C VAL A 793 -18.72 15.84 -11.54
N MET A 794 -18.92 16.96 -12.25
CA MET A 794 -20.18 17.28 -12.94
C MET A 794 -20.59 16.14 -13.89
N TRP A 795 -19.65 15.55 -14.63
CA TRP A 795 -19.96 14.42 -15.52
C TRP A 795 -20.29 13.12 -14.78
N LEU A 796 -19.90 12.97 -13.50
CA LEU A 796 -20.35 11.83 -12.68
C LEU A 796 -21.85 11.91 -12.33
N LEU A 797 -22.50 13.08 -12.51
CA LEU A 797 -23.92 13.26 -12.26
C LEU A 797 -24.82 12.47 -13.23
N THR A 798 -24.29 11.96 -14.34
CA THR A 798 -25.02 11.07 -15.26
C THR A 798 -25.29 9.69 -14.67
N SER A 799 -24.57 9.32 -13.58
CA SER A 799 -24.59 8.01 -12.94
C SER A 799 -26.00 7.51 -12.61
N THR A 800 -26.24 6.22 -12.83
CA THR A 800 -27.44 5.52 -12.33
C THR A 800 -27.28 5.01 -10.89
N ASP A 801 -26.07 5.09 -10.33
CA ASP A 801 -25.83 4.89 -8.92
C ASP A 801 -26.22 6.16 -8.14
N ARG A 802 -27.32 6.06 -7.38
CA ARG A 802 -27.87 7.17 -6.60
C ARG A 802 -26.87 7.70 -5.56
N GLU A 803 -26.18 6.79 -4.87
CA GLU A 803 -25.23 7.16 -3.82
C GLU A 803 -24.05 7.93 -4.42
N LEU A 804 -23.46 7.42 -5.51
CA LEU A 804 -22.37 8.10 -6.21
C LEU A 804 -22.81 9.48 -6.71
N ARG A 805 -24.02 9.59 -7.29
CA ARG A 805 -24.57 10.88 -7.77
C ARG A 805 -24.83 11.86 -6.64
N ASP A 806 -25.28 11.40 -5.48
CA ASP A 806 -25.50 12.23 -4.29
C ASP A 806 -24.18 12.72 -3.70
N VAL A 807 -23.17 11.84 -3.59
CA VAL A 807 -21.80 12.22 -3.20
C VAL A 807 -21.21 13.22 -4.21
N ALA A 808 -21.43 13.04 -5.51
CA ALA A 808 -20.96 13.98 -6.52
C ALA A 808 -21.62 15.36 -6.38
N THR A 809 -22.93 15.39 -6.11
CA THR A 809 -23.67 16.64 -5.81
C THR A 809 -23.09 17.33 -4.57
N ARG A 810 -22.78 16.57 -3.52
CA ARG A 810 -22.18 17.09 -2.28
C ARG A 810 -20.74 17.56 -2.45
N ALA A 811 -19.94 16.86 -3.24
CA ALA A 811 -18.59 17.31 -3.59
C ALA A 811 -18.64 18.65 -4.33
N LEU A 812 -19.53 18.81 -5.30
CA LEU A 812 -19.75 20.08 -6.01
C LEU A 812 -20.23 21.20 -5.08
N TYR A 813 -21.08 20.88 -4.10
CA TYR A 813 -21.42 21.80 -3.02
C TYR A 813 -20.16 22.24 -2.25
N TRP A 814 -19.34 21.31 -1.74
CA TRP A 814 -18.13 21.70 -1.00
C TRP A 814 -17.13 22.48 -1.85
N PHE A 815 -17.00 22.15 -3.15
CA PHE A 815 -16.25 22.96 -4.10
C PHE A 815 -16.76 24.41 -4.12
N GLY A 816 -18.06 24.60 -4.35
CA GLY A 816 -18.72 25.91 -4.42
C GLY A 816 -18.75 26.69 -3.10
N ARG A 817 -18.64 26.03 -1.95
CA ARG A 817 -18.44 26.70 -0.65
C ARG A 817 -17.11 27.48 -0.60
N GLY A 818 -16.11 27.06 -1.39
CA GLY A 818 -14.82 27.75 -1.51
C GLY A 818 -14.66 28.62 -2.76
N ASP A 819 -15.33 28.29 -3.87
CA ASP A 819 -15.34 29.11 -5.10
C ASP A 819 -16.77 29.14 -5.71
N PRO A 820 -17.68 29.95 -5.16
CA PRO A 820 -19.07 29.98 -5.60
C PRO A 820 -19.22 30.51 -7.02
N ILE A 821 -18.36 31.45 -7.44
CA ILE A 821 -18.39 32.03 -8.79
C ILE A 821 -18.11 30.94 -9.83
N ALA A 822 -17.06 30.14 -9.64
CA ALA A 822 -16.73 29.07 -10.58
C ALA A 822 -17.83 27.99 -10.66
N LEU A 823 -18.44 27.62 -9.53
CA LEU A 823 -19.57 26.68 -9.53
C LEU A 823 -20.77 27.24 -10.30
N PHE A 824 -21.11 28.52 -10.06
CA PHE A 824 -22.24 29.19 -10.72
C PHE A 824 -22.04 29.33 -12.24
N GLU A 825 -20.83 29.67 -12.68
CA GLU A 825 -20.47 29.69 -14.11
C GLU A 825 -20.58 28.30 -14.75
N GLU A 826 -20.07 27.26 -14.09
CA GLU A 826 -20.19 25.88 -14.57
C GLU A 826 -21.65 25.41 -14.56
N SER A 827 -22.43 25.81 -13.56
CA SER A 827 -23.87 25.50 -13.48
C SER A 827 -24.65 26.10 -14.65
N LEU A 828 -24.37 27.35 -15.05
CA LEU A 828 -24.99 27.95 -16.24
C LEU A 828 -24.57 27.20 -17.52
N ARG A 829 -23.29 26.87 -17.67
CA ARG A 829 -22.79 26.07 -18.81
C ARG A 829 -23.36 24.65 -18.86
N SER A 830 -23.72 24.08 -17.71
CA SER A 830 -24.33 22.76 -17.63
C SER A 830 -25.75 22.71 -18.19
N LEU A 831 -26.45 23.85 -18.32
CA LEU A 831 -27.79 23.93 -18.90
C LEU A 831 -27.83 23.51 -20.38
N GLU A 832 -26.69 23.59 -21.08
CA GLU A 832 -26.52 23.12 -22.46
C GLU A 832 -26.42 21.59 -22.58
N ILE A 833 -26.20 20.88 -21.47
CA ILE A 833 -26.01 19.42 -21.49
C ILE A 833 -27.36 18.73 -21.69
N ASN A 834 -27.44 17.86 -22.70
CA ASN A 834 -28.66 17.18 -23.12
C ASN A 834 -29.18 16.08 -22.17
N ASP A 835 -28.54 15.84 -21.01
CA ASP A 835 -29.00 14.93 -19.96
C ASP A 835 -29.45 15.71 -18.73
N PRO A 836 -30.77 15.81 -18.47
CA PRO A 836 -31.33 16.64 -17.41
C PRO A 836 -30.83 16.36 -15.99
N TYR A 837 -30.28 15.16 -15.69
CA TYR A 837 -29.68 14.90 -14.37
C TYR A 837 -28.51 15.84 -14.07
N VAL A 838 -27.72 16.22 -15.09
CA VAL A 838 -26.54 17.07 -14.89
C VAL A 838 -26.92 18.50 -14.49
N PRO A 839 -27.67 19.28 -15.30
CA PRO A 839 -28.08 20.61 -14.89
C PRO A 839 -28.99 20.60 -13.66
N GLU A 840 -29.82 19.57 -13.44
CA GLU A 840 -30.64 19.45 -12.23
C GLU A 840 -29.77 19.46 -10.98
N ARG A 841 -28.75 18.59 -10.92
CA ARG A 841 -27.88 18.48 -9.75
C ARG A 841 -26.89 19.64 -9.63
N MET A 842 -26.48 20.26 -10.74
CA MET A 842 -25.69 21.49 -10.72
C MET A 842 -26.49 22.67 -10.15
N LEU A 843 -27.76 22.84 -10.54
CA LEU A 843 -28.65 23.83 -9.94
C LEU A 843 -28.96 23.49 -8.48
N ALA A 844 -29.13 22.21 -8.14
CA ALA A 844 -29.31 21.79 -6.76
C ALA A 844 -28.10 22.23 -5.91
N ALA A 845 -26.88 21.84 -6.30
CA ALA A 845 -25.67 22.24 -5.58
C ALA A 845 -25.56 23.77 -5.49
N SER A 846 -25.78 24.50 -6.59
CA SER A 846 -25.71 25.97 -6.62
C SER A 846 -26.76 26.64 -5.72
N TYR A 847 -27.98 26.12 -5.71
CA TYR A 847 -29.03 26.57 -4.81
C TYR A 847 -28.66 26.29 -3.34
N GLY A 848 -28.06 25.14 -3.06
CA GLY A 848 -27.49 24.83 -1.74
C GLY A 848 -26.42 25.83 -1.30
N ILE A 849 -25.57 26.28 -2.22
CA ILE A 849 -24.58 27.34 -1.94
C ILE A 849 -25.23 28.69 -1.71
N ALA A 850 -26.22 29.06 -2.52
CA ALA A 850 -27.01 30.27 -2.28
C ALA A 850 -27.63 30.23 -0.88
N MET A 851 -28.28 29.13 -0.50
CA MET A 851 -28.85 28.89 0.83
C MET A 851 -27.81 28.97 1.96
N ALA A 852 -26.64 28.38 1.77
CA ALA A 852 -25.62 28.32 2.81
C ALA A 852 -24.92 29.66 3.05
N LEU A 853 -24.71 30.46 2.00
CA LEU A 853 -23.89 31.68 2.06
C LEU A 853 -24.73 32.96 2.16
N HIS A 854 -26.02 32.96 1.81
CA HIS A 854 -26.83 34.19 1.91
C HIS A 854 -27.09 34.66 3.35
N VAL A 855 -27.00 33.74 4.31
CA VAL A 855 -27.12 33.99 5.75
C VAL A 855 -25.77 34.12 6.46
N ASP A 856 -24.66 34.19 5.72
CA ASP A 856 -23.34 34.38 6.34
C ASP A 856 -23.28 35.74 7.03
N LEU A 857 -23.37 35.73 8.36
CA LEU A 857 -23.37 36.93 9.20
C LEU A 857 -22.00 37.64 9.18
N GLN A 858 -20.93 36.95 8.78
CA GLN A 858 -19.58 37.49 8.72
C GLN A 858 -19.28 38.15 7.37
N ASP A 859 -19.83 37.62 6.27
CA ASP A 859 -19.62 38.15 4.92
C ASP A 859 -20.93 38.34 4.12
N ASN A 860 -21.43 39.57 4.12
CA ASN A 860 -22.60 39.96 3.33
C ASN A 860 -22.28 40.28 1.86
N SER A 861 -21.02 40.23 1.42
CA SER A 861 -20.62 40.60 0.06
C SER A 861 -21.19 39.62 -0.97
N PHE A 862 -21.19 38.32 -0.65
CA PHE A 862 -21.77 37.26 -1.49
C PHE A 862 -23.23 37.56 -1.84
N ALA A 863 -24.08 37.77 -0.83
CA ALA A 863 -25.51 38.01 -1.00
C ALA A 863 -25.80 39.28 -1.81
N LYS A 864 -24.96 40.31 -1.68
CA LYS A 864 -25.12 41.61 -2.35
C LYS A 864 -24.52 41.69 -3.75
N THR A 865 -23.66 40.74 -4.14
CA THR A 865 -22.95 40.82 -5.42
C THR A 865 -23.03 39.50 -6.20
N THR A 866 -22.35 38.45 -5.74
CA THR A 866 -22.25 37.16 -6.42
C THR A 866 -23.62 36.53 -6.63
N LEU A 867 -24.46 36.46 -5.58
CA LEU A 867 -25.81 35.89 -5.67
C LEU A 867 -26.68 36.68 -6.66
N LEU A 868 -26.67 38.01 -6.59
CA LEU A 868 -27.50 38.85 -7.46
C LEU A 868 -27.12 38.71 -8.94
N LYS A 869 -25.81 38.67 -9.24
CA LYS A 869 -25.32 38.45 -10.61
C LYS A 869 -25.72 37.08 -11.13
N TYR A 870 -25.51 36.03 -10.33
CA TYR A 870 -25.88 34.67 -10.71
C TYR A 870 -27.39 34.53 -10.93
N ALA A 871 -28.22 35.04 -10.01
CA ALA A 871 -29.66 35.00 -10.14
C ALA A 871 -30.16 35.73 -11.39
N ARG A 872 -29.56 36.87 -11.76
CA ARG A 872 -29.91 37.55 -13.01
C ARG A 872 -29.56 36.69 -14.23
N SER A 873 -28.34 36.16 -14.30
CA SER A 873 -27.94 35.30 -15.42
C SER A 873 -28.79 34.04 -15.53
N LEU A 874 -29.14 33.42 -14.39
CA LEU A 874 -30.01 32.25 -14.33
C LEU A 874 -31.44 32.57 -14.79
N TYR A 875 -31.96 33.74 -14.40
CA TYR A 875 -33.26 34.21 -14.89
C TYR A 875 -33.28 34.36 -16.41
N GLU A 876 -32.25 34.99 -17.01
CA GLU A 876 -32.15 35.12 -18.47
C GLU A 876 -32.05 33.76 -19.17
N ALA A 877 -31.33 32.82 -18.57
CA ALA A 877 -31.11 31.49 -19.12
C ALA A 877 -32.36 30.60 -19.09
N VAL A 878 -33.24 30.75 -18.08
CA VAL A 878 -34.33 29.81 -17.79
C VAL A 878 -35.74 30.41 -17.88
N PHE A 879 -35.95 31.66 -17.46
CA PHE A 879 -37.29 32.25 -17.25
C PHE A 879 -37.64 33.42 -18.17
N ALA A 880 -36.64 34.13 -18.71
CA ALA A 880 -36.87 35.22 -19.65
C ALA A 880 -37.68 34.76 -20.87
N GLU A 881 -38.32 35.71 -21.54
CA GLU A 881 -39.07 35.40 -22.76
C GLU A 881 -38.12 34.89 -23.84
N GLY A 882 -38.40 33.70 -24.39
CA GLY A 882 -37.50 33.03 -25.34
C GLY A 882 -36.21 32.49 -24.72
N ALA A 883 -36.16 32.30 -23.41
CA ALA A 883 -34.98 31.78 -22.72
C ALA A 883 -34.51 30.44 -23.32
N PRO A 884 -33.19 30.30 -23.60
CA PRO A 884 -32.64 29.17 -24.36
C PRO A 884 -32.77 27.83 -23.65
N PHE A 885 -32.82 27.83 -22.31
CA PHE A 885 -32.90 26.62 -21.49
C PHE A 885 -34.20 26.54 -20.69
N SER A 886 -35.24 27.20 -21.18
CA SER A 886 -36.58 27.08 -20.60
C SER A 886 -37.05 25.61 -20.68
N THR A 887 -37.45 25.05 -19.54
CA THR A 887 -37.78 23.63 -19.37
C THR A 887 -39.11 23.46 -18.65
N THR A 888 -39.78 22.31 -18.71
CA THR A 888 -40.90 21.91 -17.82
C THR A 888 -40.45 21.05 -16.64
N HIS A 889 -39.16 20.73 -16.56
CA HIS A 889 -38.60 19.86 -15.54
C HIS A 889 -38.76 20.47 -14.14
N LEU A 890 -39.50 19.77 -13.27
CA LEU A 890 -39.94 20.28 -11.98
C LEU A 890 -38.78 20.74 -11.07
N LEU A 891 -37.81 19.86 -10.81
CA LEU A 891 -36.73 20.15 -9.85
C LEU A 891 -35.81 21.29 -10.32
N LEU A 892 -35.41 21.30 -11.59
CA LEU A 892 -34.67 22.39 -12.21
C LEU A 892 -35.34 23.76 -11.98
N ARG A 893 -36.65 23.85 -12.23
CA ARG A 893 -37.43 25.07 -12.01
C ARG A 893 -37.51 25.44 -10.52
N GLU A 894 -37.72 24.47 -9.64
CA GLU A 894 -37.77 24.69 -8.20
C GLU A 894 -36.45 25.31 -7.69
N TYR A 895 -35.29 24.76 -8.06
CA TYR A 895 -33.98 25.31 -7.68
C TYR A 895 -33.70 26.70 -8.28
N ALA A 896 -34.07 26.90 -9.55
CA ALA A 896 -33.90 28.20 -10.20
C ALA A 896 -34.81 29.28 -9.58
N THR A 897 -36.07 28.92 -9.29
CA THR A 897 -37.03 29.81 -8.62
C THR A 897 -36.54 30.18 -7.24
N GLY A 898 -36.13 29.20 -6.42
CA GLY A 898 -35.61 29.45 -5.07
C GLY A 898 -34.39 30.36 -5.09
N THR A 899 -33.48 30.20 -6.06
CA THR A 899 -32.32 31.08 -6.22
C THR A 899 -32.73 32.52 -6.53
N VAL A 900 -33.70 32.71 -7.43
CA VAL A 900 -34.26 34.05 -7.76
C VAL A 900 -34.95 34.67 -6.54
N GLU A 901 -35.73 33.89 -5.79
CA GLU A 901 -36.41 34.34 -4.57
C GLU A 901 -35.43 34.78 -3.48
N LEU A 902 -34.34 34.03 -3.26
CA LEU A 902 -33.26 34.44 -2.36
C LEU A 902 -32.62 35.76 -2.80
N ALA A 903 -32.37 35.95 -4.09
CA ALA A 903 -31.83 37.20 -4.58
C ALA A 903 -32.80 38.39 -4.37
N ILE A 904 -34.11 38.17 -4.56
CA ILE A 904 -35.17 39.16 -4.28
C ILE A 904 -35.18 39.55 -2.81
N LEU A 905 -34.98 38.60 -1.89
CA LEU A 905 -34.91 38.87 -0.45
C LEU A 905 -33.84 39.92 -0.11
N HIS A 906 -32.68 39.86 -0.78
CA HIS A 906 -31.57 40.78 -0.54
C HIS A 906 -31.63 42.05 -1.41
N ASN A 907 -32.27 41.99 -2.58
CA ASN A 907 -32.53 43.15 -3.44
C ASN A 907 -33.89 43.04 -4.14
N PRO A 908 -34.97 43.59 -3.54
CA PRO A 908 -36.31 43.53 -4.12
C PRO A 908 -36.46 44.23 -5.47
N SER A 909 -35.53 45.12 -5.83
CA SER A 909 -35.53 45.87 -7.10
C SER A 909 -34.76 45.18 -8.23
N LEU A 910 -34.13 44.02 -7.98
CA LEU A 910 -33.34 43.29 -8.99
C LEU A 910 -34.20 42.81 -10.18
N PHE A 911 -35.46 42.48 -9.92
CA PHE A 911 -36.41 41.99 -10.91
C PHE A 911 -37.68 42.83 -10.91
N THR A 912 -38.23 43.09 -12.09
CA THR A 912 -39.54 43.73 -12.24
C THR A 912 -40.67 42.80 -11.78
N PRO A 913 -41.86 43.32 -11.41
CA PRO A 913 -42.99 42.48 -11.06
C PRO A 913 -43.38 41.46 -12.15
N GLY A 914 -43.19 41.82 -13.43
CA GLY A 914 -43.41 40.91 -14.55
C GLY A 914 -42.41 39.77 -14.59
N GLU A 915 -41.13 40.06 -14.33
CA GLU A 915 -40.07 39.04 -14.26
C GLU A 915 -40.28 38.11 -13.06
N ILE A 916 -40.62 38.65 -11.88
CA ILE A 916 -40.95 37.84 -10.70
C ILE A 916 -42.12 36.90 -10.97
N LYS A 917 -43.15 37.37 -11.69
CA LYS A 917 -44.28 36.53 -12.09
C LYS A 917 -43.86 35.40 -13.04
N ARG A 918 -42.92 35.65 -13.95
CA ARG A 918 -42.40 34.65 -14.90
C ARG A 918 -41.50 33.62 -14.24
N SER A 919 -40.86 33.94 -13.12
CA SER A 919 -40.04 33.00 -12.36
C SER A 919 -40.84 32.14 -11.36
N LYS A 920 -42.17 32.13 -11.43
CA LYS A 920 -43.04 31.37 -10.51
C LYS A 920 -44.11 30.58 -11.26
N PRO A 921 -44.56 29.43 -10.71
CA PRO A 921 -45.68 28.69 -11.29
C PRO A 921 -47.01 29.46 -11.16
N PRO A 922 -48.00 29.22 -12.03
CA PRO A 922 -47.92 28.36 -13.21
C PRO A 922 -47.12 29.04 -14.34
N PHE A 923 -46.19 28.30 -14.94
CA PHE A 923 -45.39 28.82 -16.05
C PHE A 923 -46.18 28.69 -17.37
N SER A 924 -46.10 29.72 -18.22
CA SER A 924 -46.85 29.78 -19.49
C SER A 924 -46.09 29.21 -20.69
N ASP A 925 -44.76 29.16 -20.64
CA ASP A 925 -43.87 28.77 -21.74
C ASP A 925 -42.69 27.88 -21.26
N GLY A 926 -41.85 27.43 -22.21
CA GLY A 926 -40.68 26.59 -21.94
C GLY A 926 -40.93 25.09 -21.93
N GLY A 927 -39.87 24.32 -22.24
CA GLY A 927 -39.87 22.87 -22.36
C GLY A 927 -40.85 22.31 -23.41
N VAL A 928 -41.07 21.00 -23.37
CA VAL A 928 -42.07 20.34 -24.21
C VAL A 928 -43.43 20.49 -23.55
N ARG A 929 -44.33 21.28 -24.15
CA ARG A 929 -45.71 21.48 -23.65
C ARG A 929 -46.76 20.65 -24.40
N GLU A 930 -46.49 20.33 -25.66
CA GLU A 930 -47.31 19.44 -26.49
C GLU A 930 -46.63 18.07 -26.56
N TRP A 931 -47.13 17.11 -25.77
CA TRP A 931 -46.56 15.76 -25.68
C TRP A 931 -47.27 14.82 -26.64
N GLY A 932 -46.48 14.08 -27.43
CA GLY A 932 -46.97 12.93 -28.17
C GLY A 932 -47.28 11.73 -27.26
N GLU A 933 -47.85 10.68 -27.83
CA GLU A 933 -48.10 9.40 -27.16
C GLU A 933 -47.32 8.30 -27.92
N SER A 934 -46.72 7.36 -27.19
CA SER A 934 -46.01 6.24 -27.82
C SER A 934 -47.03 5.28 -28.44
N GLU A 935 -46.74 4.81 -29.66
CA GLU A 935 -47.58 3.84 -30.38
C GLU A 935 -47.55 2.44 -29.73
N ASN A 936 -46.55 2.19 -28.88
CA ASN A 936 -46.37 0.91 -28.19
C ASN A 936 -47.43 0.72 -27.09
N SER A 937 -48.39 -0.17 -27.33
CA SER A 937 -49.47 -0.45 -26.38
C SER A 937 -48.98 -1.25 -25.15
N LYS A 938 -49.67 -1.13 -24.01
CA LYS A 938 -49.32 -1.83 -22.76
C LYS A 938 -49.28 -3.37 -22.93
N ASP A 939 -49.99 -3.90 -23.93
CA ASP A 939 -50.13 -5.34 -24.18
C ASP A 939 -48.94 -5.94 -24.97
N GLU A 940 -48.01 -5.11 -25.48
CA GLU A 940 -46.82 -5.56 -26.23
C GLU A 940 -45.51 -5.51 -25.42
N LEU A 941 -45.48 -4.79 -24.30
CA LEU A 941 -44.27 -4.59 -23.48
C LEU A 941 -44.43 -5.28 -22.11
N HIS A 942 -44.05 -6.55 -22.02
CA HIS A 942 -43.98 -7.30 -20.78
C HIS A 942 -42.55 -7.34 -20.21
N SER A 943 -42.41 -7.30 -18.89
CA SER A 943 -41.11 -7.51 -18.21
C SER A 943 -40.02 -6.52 -18.67
N LEU A 944 -38.81 -7.01 -18.99
CA LEU A 944 -37.60 -6.26 -19.36
C LEU A 944 -37.75 -5.33 -20.56
N ASP A 945 -38.76 -5.50 -21.40
CA ASP A 945 -38.98 -4.65 -22.57
C ASP A 945 -39.58 -3.28 -22.23
N SER A 946 -40.11 -3.09 -21.02
CA SER A 946 -40.58 -1.79 -20.54
C SER A 946 -39.53 -1.08 -19.67
N PRO A 947 -39.34 0.25 -19.83
CA PRO A 947 -38.47 1.01 -18.92
C PRO A 947 -39.08 1.08 -17.52
N PHE A 948 -40.41 0.91 -17.43
CA PHE A 948 -41.17 0.98 -16.19
C PHE A 948 -41.23 -0.39 -15.48
N ARG A 949 -41.26 -0.35 -14.15
CA ARG A 949 -41.53 -1.51 -13.28
C ARG A 949 -42.75 -1.23 -12.44
N MET A 950 -43.35 -2.28 -11.89
CA MET A 950 -44.61 -2.22 -11.15
C MET A 950 -44.68 -1.06 -10.16
N ASP A 951 -43.67 -0.85 -9.31
CA ASP A 951 -43.68 0.23 -8.32
C ASP A 951 -43.68 1.62 -8.98
N PHE A 952 -42.86 1.82 -10.01
CA PHE A 952 -42.80 3.09 -10.73
C PHE A 952 -44.09 3.35 -11.51
N GLU A 953 -44.62 2.32 -12.18
CA GLU A 953 -45.91 2.39 -12.88
C GLU A 953 -47.06 2.70 -11.92
N ASN A 954 -47.04 2.11 -10.73
CA ASN A 954 -48.18 2.15 -9.83
C ASN A 954 -48.18 3.37 -8.92
N TYR A 955 -47.08 3.61 -8.21
CA TYR A 955 -47.02 4.63 -7.16
C TYR A 955 -46.50 5.96 -7.71
N THR A 956 -45.50 5.93 -8.59
CA THR A 956 -44.89 7.15 -9.14
C THR A 956 -45.72 7.73 -10.29
N LEU A 957 -45.92 7.01 -11.38
CA LEU A 957 -46.75 7.50 -12.50
C LEU A 957 -48.22 7.63 -12.10
N GLY A 958 -48.70 6.72 -11.24
CA GLY A 958 -50.07 6.76 -10.75
C GLY A 958 -50.38 8.04 -9.98
N SER A 959 -49.40 8.64 -9.28
CA SER A 959 -49.61 9.89 -8.52
C SER A 959 -49.83 11.11 -9.41
N LEU A 960 -49.51 11.03 -10.71
CA LEU A 960 -49.75 12.12 -11.67
C LEU A 960 -51.20 12.19 -12.15
N VAL A 961 -52.06 11.26 -11.72
CA VAL A 961 -53.43 11.14 -12.22
C VAL A 961 -54.42 11.25 -11.07
N PRO A 962 -55.04 12.43 -10.86
CA PRO A 962 -56.06 12.62 -9.85
C PRO A 962 -57.20 11.61 -9.99
N GLY A 963 -57.72 11.12 -8.85
CA GLY A 963 -58.85 10.19 -8.82
C GLY A 963 -58.53 8.74 -9.21
N ARG A 964 -57.27 8.41 -9.54
CA ARG A 964 -56.85 7.03 -9.86
C ARG A 964 -56.43 6.27 -8.60
N GLY A 965 -57.17 5.21 -8.27
CA GLY A 965 -56.78 4.28 -7.20
C GLY A 965 -55.53 3.45 -7.55
N ASN A 966 -54.78 3.02 -6.53
CA ASN A 966 -53.63 2.12 -6.69
C ASN A 966 -54.04 0.86 -7.48
N TYR A 967 -53.14 0.39 -8.34
CA TYR A 967 -53.30 -0.75 -9.25
C TYR A 967 -54.39 -0.61 -10.33
N ASN A 968 -55.07 0.54 -10.44
CA ASN A 968 -56.00 0.80 -11.54
C ASN A 968 -55.25 1.24 -12.81
N TYR A 969 -54.79 0.28 -13.60
CA TYR A 969 -54.09 0.52 -14.87
C TYR A 969 -55.03 0.75 -16.08
N LYS A 970 -56.35 0.59 -15.89
CA LYS A 970 -57.37 0.79 -16.94
C LYS A 970 -57.90 2.21 -16.99
N HIS A 971 -57.58 3.04 -15.99
CA HIS A 971 -57.96 4.45 -15.94
C HIS A 971 -57.46 5.19 -17.18
N GLU A 972 -58.34 5.90 -17.88
CA GLU A 972 -58.06 6.54 -19.18
C GLU A 972 -56.91 7.56 -19.06
N GLY A 973 -56.98 8.45 -18.06
CA GLY A 973 -55.92 9.42 -17.80
C GLY A 973 -54.57 8.78 -17.48
N TYR A 974 -54.56 7.60 -16.87
CA TYR A 974 -53.32 6.87 -16.58
C TYR A 974 -52.69 6.29 -17.84
N ARG A 975 -53.51 5.68 -18.72
CA ARG A 975 -53.02 5.15 -20.00
C ARG A 975 -52.40 6.26 -20.84
N LYS A 976 -53.05 7.43 -20.87
CA LYS A 976 -52.53 8.62 -21.55
C LYS A 976 -51.20 9.09 -20.98
N ILE A 977 -51.13 9.38 -19.67
CA ILE A 977 -49.89 9.84 -19.03
C ILE A 977 -48.76 8.83 -19.21
N ARG A 978 -49.05 7.53 -19.06
CA ARG A 978 -48.05 6.49 -19.29
C ARG A 978 -47.53 6.49 -20.73
N ALA A 979 -48.40 6.63 -21.73
CA ALA A 979 -48.02 6.67 -23.14
C ALA A 979 -47.19 7.92 -23.47
N GLN A 980 -47.52 9.07 -22.88
CA GLN A 980 -46.77 10.32 -23.00
C GLN A 980 -45.38 10.22 -22.35
N VAL A 981 -45.30 9.68 -21.13
CA VAL A 981 -44.01 9.45 -20.46
C VAL A 981 -43.14 8.48 -21.26
N LEU A 982 -43.72 7.39 -21.80
CA LEU A 982 -42.98 6.47 -22.64
C LEU A 982 -42.46 7.15 -23.92
N TRP A 983 -43.29 7.95 -24.58
CA TRP A 983 -42.89 8.74 -25.75
C TRP A 983 -41.68 9.62 -25.43
N ARG A 984 -41.68 10.29 -24.28
CA ARG A 984 -40.53 11.11 -23.88
C ARG A 984 -39.29 10.28 -23.56
N VAL A 985 -39.45 9.12 -22.91
CA VAL A 985 -38.34 8.18 -22.66
C VAL A 985 -37.69 7.74 -23.98
N GLU A 986 -38.51 7.46 -25.00
CA GLU A 986 -38.04 7.11 -26.36
C GLU A 986 -37.33 8.29 -27.03
N GLN A 987 -37.86 9.51 -26.92
CA GLN A 987 -37.22 10.74 -27.45
C GLN A 987 -35.88 11.06 -26.79
N LEU A 988 -35.71 10.72 -25.50
CA LEU A 988 -34.43 10.84 -24.80
C LEU A 988 -33.39 9.80 -25.28
N GLY A 989 -33.83 8.77 -26.03
CA GLY A 989 -32.96 7.79 -26.68
C GLY A 989 -32.95 6.40 -26.03
N TRP A 990 -33.79 6.14 -25.03
CA TRP A 990 -33.89 4.80 -24.44
C TRP A 990 -34.73 3.87 -25.33
N SER A 991 -34.27 2.63 -25.49
CA SER A 991 -35.06 1.53 -26.04
C SER A 991 -34.62 0.21 -25.41
N SER A 992 -35.53 -0.77 -25.32
CA SER A 992 -35.17 -2.13 -24.85
C SER A 992 -34.01 -2.71 -25.67
N LYS A 993 -34.04 -2.55 -27.00
CA LYS A 993 -32.99 -3.03 -27.91
C LYS A 993 -31.58 -2.53 -27.53
N LEU A 994 -31.45 -1.29 -27.06
CA LEU A 994 -30.16 -0.70 -26.69
C LEU A 994 -29.73 -1.06 -25.26
N PHE A 995 -30.66 -1.11 -24.32
CA PHE A 995 -30.33 -1.17 -22.88
C PHE A 995 -30.60 -2.52 -22.22
N ASN A 996 -31.28 -3.48 -22.88
CA ASN A 996 -31.72 -4.73 -22.24
C ASN A 996 -30.57 -5.52 -21.58
N THR A 997 -29.42 -5.63 -22.23
CA THR A 997 -28.24 -6.32 -21.66
C THR A 997 -27.83 -5.71 -20.33
N GLU A 998 -27.73 -4.39 -20.28
CA GLU A 998 -27.18 -3.65 -19.14
C GLU A 998 -28.21 -3.54 -18.02
N ASP A 999 -29.48 -3.30 -18.36
CA ASP A 999 -30.60 -3.29 -17.43
C ASP A 999 -30.83 -4.67 -16.80
N SER A 1000 -30.70 -5.76 -17.57
CA SER A 1000 -30.76 -7.14 -17.08
C SER A 1000 -29.60 -7.46 -16.13
N SER A 1001 -28.39 -7.02 -16.48
CA SER A 1001 -27.19 -7.17 -15.63
C SER A 1001 -27.37 -6.49 -14.26
N ILE A 1002 -27.95 -5.29 -14.24
CA ILE A 1002 -28.25 -4.56 -13.01
C ILE A 1002 -29.29 -5.32 -12.16
N GLU A 1003 -30.37 -5.81 -12.76
CA GLU A 1003 -31.42 -6.55 -12.03
C GLU A 1003 -30.94 -7.88 -11.45
N ASN A 1004 -30.13 -8.63 -12.19
CA ASN A 1004 -29.59 -9.91 -11.74
C ASN A 1004 -28.66 -9.76 -10.53
N LYS A 1005 -27.84 -8.71 -10.50
CA LYS A 1005 -26.93 -8.42 -9.37
C LYS A 1005 -27.68 -8.07 -8.08
N GLN A 1006 -28.92 -7.61 -8.17
CA GLN A 1006 -29.75 -7.25 -7.00
C GLN A 1006 -30.48 -8.45 -6.36
N HIS A 1007 -30.46 -9.63 -6.99
CA HIS A 1007 -31.15 -10.84 -6.52
C HIS A 1007 -30.32 -11.76 -5.59
N TRP A 1008 -29.06 -11.42 -5.28
CA TRP A 1008 -28.23 -12.18 -4.33
C TRP A 1008 -28.56 -11.86 -2.86
N PRO A 1009 -28.56 -12.83 -1.93
CA PRO A 1009 -29.01 -12.62 -0.54
C PRO A 1009 -28.11 -11.63 0.20
N ARG A 1010 -28.71 -10.60 0.79
CA ARG A 1010 -28.05 -9.49 1.48
C ARG A 1010 -27.64 -9.89 2.90
N THR A 1011 -26.35 -9.91 3.19
CA THR A 1011 -25.80 -9.69 4.53
C THR A 1011 -25.42 -8.21 4.67
N GLY A 1012 -26.03 -7.51 5.62
CA GLY A 1012 -25.64 -6.15 6.02
C GLY A 1012 -26.46 -5.00 5.40
N SER A 1013 -26.74 -4.01 6.25
CA SER A 1013 -27.59 -2.84 6.02
C SER A 1013 -26.94 -1.75 5.14
N ASP A 1014 -26.70 -2.02 3.85
CA ASP A 1014 -26.11 -1.02 2.95
C ASP A 1014 -27.02 -0.58 1.78
N ALA A 1015 -27.00 0.73 1.55
CA ALA A 1015 -27.74 1.52 0.56
C ALA A 1015 -27.32 1.30 -0.91
N LYS A 1016 -27.13 0.04 -1.33
CA LYS A 1016 -26.61 -0.38 -2.65
C LYS A 1016 -27.66 -0.37 -3.77
N LYS A 1017 -28.38 0.74 -4.01
CA LYS A 1017 -29.40 0.80 -5.07
C LYS A 1017 -28.88 1.50 -6.33
N ILE A 1018 -28.32 0.71 -7.24
CA ILE A 1018 -28.04 1.11 -8.63
C ILE A 1018 -29.35 1.02 -9.42
N ASP A 1019 -29.81 2.14 -10.00
CA ASP A 1019 -31.02 2.12 -10.83
C ASP A 1019 -30.71 1.61 -12.24
N ARG A 1020 -31.70 0.98 -12.87
CA ARG A 1020 -31.64 0.67 -14.31
C ARG A 1020 -31.62 1.95 -15.14
N TYR A 1021 -31.04 1.90 -16.34
CA TYR A 1021 -31.09 3.01 -17.28
C TYR A 1021 -32.53 3.34 -17.65
N GLY A 1022 -33.39 2.35 -17.92
CA GLY A 1022 -34.81 2.63 -18.19
C GLY A 1022 -35.49 3.43 -17.07
N LYS A 1023 -35.09 3.20 -15.82
CA LYS A 1023 -35.60 3.94 -14.66
C LYS A 1023 -35.05 5.38 -14.58
N LYS A 1024 -33.77 5.61 -14.93
CA LYS A 1024 -33.21 6.97 -15.07
C LYS A 1024 -34.03 7.82 -16.03
N TYR A 1025 -34.28 7.30 -17.24
CA TYR A 1025 -35.00 8.03 -18.28
C TYR A 1025 -36.46 8.27 -17.87
N SER A 1026 -37.05 7.29 -17.18
CA SER A 1026 -38.40 7.41 -16.64
C SER A 1026 -38.52 8.54 -15.62
N TRP A 1027 -37.52 8.73 -14.74
CA TRP A 1027 -37.50 9.84 -13.78
C TRP A 1027 -37.41 11.20 -14.46
N ILE A 1028 -36.53 11.33 -15.46
CA ILE A 1028 -36.41 12.57 -16.24
C ILE A 1028 -37.75 12.94 -16.88
N ALA A 1029 -38.37 12.00 -17.60
CA ALA A 1029 -39.67 12.22 -18.24
C ALA A 1029 -40.80 12.48 -17.21
N TYR A 1030 -40.75 11.81 -16.05
CA TYR A 1030 -41.68 12.05 -14.96
C TYR A 1030 -41.61 13.47 -14.43
N PHE A 1031 -40.42 14.02 -14.18
CA PHE A 1031 -40.28 15.38 -13.65
C PHE A 1031 -40.68 16.47 -14.64
N GLU A 1032 -40.47 16.25 -15.95
CA GLU A 1032 -40.98 17.14 -16.99
C GLU A 1032 -42.52 17.09 -17.10
N MET A 1033 -43.11 15.89 -17.03
CA MET A 1033 -44.57 15.72 -17.06
C MET A 1033 -45.23 16.29 -15.81
N SER A 1034 -44.65 16.04 -14.63
CA SER A 1034 -45.15 16.55 -13.35
C SER A 1034 -45.18 18.09 -13.35
N GLY A 1035 -44.10 18.73 -13.80
CA GLY A 1035 -44.05 20.19 -13.91
C GLY A 1035 -45.09 20.75 -14.90
N LEU A 1036 -45.28 20.10 -16.05
CA LEU A 1036 -46.32 20.48 -17.02
C LEU A 1036 -47.74 20.38 -16.45
N LEU A 1037 -48.05 19.31 -15.71
CA LEU A 1037 -49.36 19.12 -15.10
C LEU A 1037 -49.63 20.11 -13.96
N ARG A 1038 -48.58 20.51 -13.21
CA ARG A 1038 -48.68 21.59 -12.22
C ARG A 1038 -49.00 22.94 -12.88
N ASP A 1039 -48.38 23.26 -14.01
CA ASP A 1039 -48.69 24.48 -14.78
C ASP A 1039 -50.16 24.52 -15.26
N ARG A 1040 -50.75 23.36 -15.51
CA ARG A 1040 -52.15 23.20 -15.94
C ARG A 1040 -53.15 23.13 -14.77
N VAL A 1041 -52.67 23.22 -13.52
CA VAL A 1041 -53.47 23.10 -12.29
C VAL A 1041 -54.25 21.77 -12.22
N THR A 1042 -53.73 20.72 -12.84
CA THR A 1042 -54.32 19.37 -12.80
C THR A 1042 -53.75 18.50 -11.68
N LEU A 1043 -52.76 18.99 -10.94
CA LEU A 1043 -52.18 18.32 -9.79
C LEU A 1043 -52.20 19.28 -8.60
N GLU A 1044 -52.95 18.93 -7.56
CA GLU A 1044 -52.86 19.56 -6.25
C GLU A 1044 -51.74 18.88 -5.47
N ASP A 1045 -50.71 19.64 -5.09
CA ASP A 1045 -49.70 19.18 -4.13
C ASP A 1045 -49.86 20.00 -2.85
N TRP A 1046 -50.05 19.31 -1.73
CA TRP A 1046 -50.20 19.92 -0.41
C TRP A 1046 -48.83 20.20 0.24
N ARG A 1047 -47.74 19.69 -0.35
CA ARG A 1047 -46.38 19.90 0.14
C ARG A 1047 -45.72 21.07 -0.59
N GLU A 1048 -44.95 21.87 0.16
CA GLU A 1048 -44.16 22.97 -0.39
C GLU A 1048 -43.06 22.49 -1.36
N ARG A 1049 -42.57 21.25 -1.20
CA ARG A 1049 -41.60 20.59 -2.10
C ARG A 1049 -42.06 19.20 -2.49
N THR A 1050 -41.70 18.76 -3.70
CA THR A 1050 -42.00 17.40 -4.17
C THR A 1050 -41.34 16.33 -3.29
N SER A 1051 -42.06 15.23 -3.01
CA SER A 1051 -41.55 14.11 -2.20
C SER A 1051 -40.46 13.28 -2.88
N SER A 1052 -40.22 13.53 -4.17
CA SER A 1052 -39.32 12.73 -5.02
C SER A 1052 -37.91 13.33 -5.13
N VAL A 1053 -37.56 14.30 -4.27
CA VAL A 1053 -36.20 14.85 -4.19
C VAL A 1053 -35.24 13.79 -3.63
N ASP A 1054 -34.19 13.47 -4.39
CA ASP A 1054 -33.20 12.46 -4.01
C ASP A 1054 -32.22 12.94 -2.90
N ILE A 1055 -31.75 14.20 -3.00
CA ILE A 1055 -30.86 14.86 -2.03
C ILE A 1055 -31.40 16.25 -1.73
N ASP A 1056 -31.42 16.66 -0.45
CA ASP A 1056 -31.71 18.05 -0.12
C ASP A 1056 -30.42 18.88 -0.26
N PRO A 1057 -30.32 19.79 -1.24
CA PRO A 1057 -29.11 20.58 -1.44
C PRO A 1057 -28.82 21.56 -0.30
N SER A 1058 -29.82 21.88 0.53
CA SER A 1058 -29.69 22.80 1.67
C SER A 1058 -28.98 22.12 2.85
N PHE A 1059 -29.09 20.79 2.93
CA PHE A 1059 -28.49 19.94 3.97
C PHE A 1059 -27.88 18.71 3.28
N PRO A 1060 -26.74 18.88 2.58
CA PRO A 1060 -26.15 17.79 1.79
C PRO A 1060 -25.58 16.66 2.67
N GLU A 1061 -25.37 16.94 3.96
CA GLU A 1061 -25.05 15.93 4.96
C GLU A 1061 -26.32 15.28 5.51
N ARG A 1062 -26.27 13.98 5.80
CA ARG A 1062 -27.37 13.32 6.50
C ARG A 1062 -27.50 13.93 7.88
N VAL A 1063 -28.69 14.45 8.19
CA VAL A 1063 -29.03 14.91 9.53
C VAL A 1063 -28.79 13.76 10.51
N THR A 1064 -27.94 14.00 11.51
CA THR A 1064 -27.73 13.10 12.63
C THR A 1064 -29.07 12.90 13.34
N LYS A 1065 -29.50 11.64 13.47
CA LYS A 1065 -30.72 11.26 14.19
C LYS A 1065 -30.50 11.39 15.69
N ASP A 1066 -30.40 12.62 16.16
CA ASP A 1066 -30.46 12.92 17.58
C ASP A 1066 -31.87 13.44 17.88
N HIS A 1067 -32.55 12.79 18.83
CA HIS A 1067 -33.92 13.13 19.19
C HIS A 1067 -33.86 14.08 20.39
N PRO A 1068 -34.08 15.40 20.21
CA PRO A 1068 -33.99 16.35 21.32
C PRO A 1068 -35.04 16.06 22.41
N ILE A 1069 -36.16 15.43 22.03
CA ILE A 1069 -37.21 14.99 22.95
C ILE A 1069 -36.96 13.52 23.31
N GLN A 1070 -36.65 13.28 24.58
CA GLN A 1070 -36.43 11.94 25.16
C GLN A 1070 -37.49 11.57 26.21
N GLU A 1071 -38.35 12.52 26.59
CA GLU A 1071 -39.44 12.27 27.54
C GLU A 1071 -40.52 11.37 26.94
N ASP A 1072 -41.05 10.45 27.75
CA ASP A 1072 -42.19 9.62 27.38
C ASP A 1072 -43.51 10.37 27.62
N PHE A 1073 -44.18 10.75 26.53
CA PHE A 1073 -45.48 11.40 26.54
C PHE A 1073 -46.64 10.41 26.44
N LEU A 1074 -46.38 9.11 26.25
CA LEU A 1074 -47.41 8.06 26.25
C LEU A 1074 -47.80 7.68 27.68
N GLY A 1075 -46.87 7.73 28.63
CA GLY A 1075 -47.17 7.50 30.05
C GLY A 1075 -47.42 6.04 30.38
N ASP A 1076 -48.47 5.72 31.16
CA ASP A 1076 -48.73 4.34 31.62
C ASP A 1076 -49.15 3.41 30.46
N PRO A 1077 -48.31 2.41 30.09
CA PRO A 1077 -48.58 1.50 28.98
C PRO A 1077 -49.72 0.51 29.27
N GLU A 1078 -50.22 0.42 30.51
CA GLU A 1078 -51.37 -0.42 30.86
C GLU A 1078 -52.71 0.34 30.76
N MET A 1079 -52.68 1.67 30.61
CA MET A 1079 -53.90 2.49 30.50
C MET A 1079 -54.65 2.21 29.19
N LYS A 1080 -55.97 2.00 29.25
CA LYS A 1080 -56.77 1.76 28.04
C LYS A 1080 -56.82 3.01 27.18
N MET A 1081 -56.78 2.86 25.84
CA MET A 1081 -56.80 3.98 24.88
C MET A 1081 -57.91 5.02 25.17
N LYS A 1082 -59.12 4.57 25.55
CA LYS A 1082 -60.23 5.47 25.88
C LYS A 1082 -59.98 6.31 27.15
N GLU A 1083 -59.34 5.71 28.15
CA GLU A 1083 -58.97 6.38 29.41
C GLU A 1083 -57.77 7.31 29.19
N TRP A 1084 -56.83 6.90 28.35
CA TRP A 1084 -55.70 7.72 27.93
C TRP A 1084 -56.14 8.96 27.13
N ILE A 1085 -57.09 8.83 26.19
CA ILE A 1085 -57.65 10.00 25.49
C ILE A 1085 -58.39 10.93 26.45
N ALA A 1086 -59.07 10.39 27.47
CA ALA A 1086 -59.88 11.17 28.40
C ALA A 1086 -59.06 11.84 29.53
N SER A 1087 -57.95 11.22 29.94
CA SER A 1087 -57.21 11.59 31.16
C SER A 1087 -55.70 11.33 31.10
N GLY A 1088 -55.17 11.04 29.93
CA GLY A 1088 -53.75 10.82 29.71
C GLY A 1088 -52.92 12.10 29.95
N PRO A 1089 -51.59 11.96 30.04
CA PRO A 1089 -50.69 13.07 30.27
C PRO A 1089 -50.73 14.07 29.11
N LEU A 1090 -50.68 15.37 29.44
CA LEU A 1090 -50.46 16.43 28.45
C LEU A 1090 -48.95 16.57 28.20
N PRO A 1091 -48.46 16.48 26.95
CA PRO A 1091 -47.04 16.64 26.64
C PRO A 1091 -46.56 18.05 27.00
N ASP A 1092 -45.52 18.19 27.84
CA ASP A 1092 -44.87 19.48 28.07
C ASP A 1092 -43.69 19.65 27.10
N VAL A 1093 -43.92 20.43 26.04
CA VAL A 1093 -42.87 20.71 25.06
C VAL A 1093 -42.05 21.97 25.36
N ASN A 1094 -42.41 22.74 26.40
CA ASN A 1094 -41.74 24.01 26.71
C ASN A 1094 -40.21 23.90 26.88
N PRO A 1095 -39.66 22.84 27.50
CA PRO A 1095 -38.20 22.68 27.62
C PRO A 1095 -37.47 22.62 26.27
N TYR A 1096 -38.17 22.23 25.21
CA TYR A 1096 -37.60 22.01 23.88
C TYR A 1096 -37.80 23.21 22.94
N LEU A 1097 -38.58 24.21 23.33
CA LEU A 1097 -38.81 25.42 22.52
C LEU A 1097 -37.57 26.33 22.47
N ARG A 1098 -36.72 26.27 23.51
CA ARG A 1098 -35.48 27.04 23.61
C ARG A 1098 -34.38 26.17 24.17
N LEU A 1099 -33.39 25.87 23.35
CA LEU A 1099 -32.27 25.03 23.73
C LEU A 1099 -30.99 25.84 23.82
N ALA A 1100 -30.25 25.66 24.92
CA ALA A 1100 -28.92 26.24 25.05
C ALA A 1100 -27.92 25.60 24.07
N LYS A 1101 -28.18 24.36 23.65
CA LYS A 1101 -27.31 23.57 22.79
C LYS A 1101 -28.14 22.59 21.97
N VAL A 1102 -27.78 22.40 20.70
CA VAL A 1102 -28.29 21.31 19.86
C VAL A 1102 -27.07 20.52 19.40
N GLN A 1103 -27.02 19.23 19.77
CA GLN A 1103 -25.86 18.35 19.54
C GLN A 1103 -24.56 18.93 20.12
N LYS A 1104 -23.55 19.21 19.27
CA LYS A 1104 -22.26 19.80 19.68
C LYS A 1104 -22.23 21.33 19.52
N VAL A 1105 -23.31 21.96 19.06
CA VAL A 1105 -23.33 23.38 18.72
C VAL A 1105 -24.05 24.20 19.80
N GLU A 1106 -23.31 25.11 20.43
CA GLU A 1106 -23.85 26.03 21.43
C GLU A 1106 -24.78 27.08 20.76
N GLY A 1107 -25.84 27.46 21.49
CA GLY A 1107 -26.91 28.33 21.04
C GLY A 1107 -26.75 29.80 21.45
N PRO A 1108 -27.86 30.58 21.54
CA PRO A 1108 -29.24 30.12 21.79
C PRO A 1108 -29.96 29.60 20.55
N TRP A 1109 -30.61 28.44 20.69
CA TRP A 1109 -31.47 27.84 19.65
C TRP A 1109 -32.94 28.05 20.00
N ILE A 1110 -33.75 28.39 18.98
CA ILE A 1110 -35.19 28.57 19.09
C ILE A 1110 -35.86 27.61 18.11
N ALA A 1111 -36.83 26.82 18.59
CA ALA A 1111 -37.63 25.96 17.74
C ALA A 1111 -38.56 26.83 16.87
N LEU A 1112 -38.41 26.75 15.54
CA LEU A 1112 -39.27 27.45 14.58
C LEU A 1112 -40.50 26.61 14.19
N ASP A 1113 -40.32 25.30 14.06
CA ASP A 1113 -41.37 24.31 13.80
C ASP A 1113 -40.88 22.92 14.27
N GLY A 1114 -41.80 21.99 14.52
CA GLY A 1114 -41.47 20.62 14.92
C GLY A 1114 -42.70 19.78 15.24
N PHE A 1115 -42.58 18.47 15.03
CA PHE A 1115 -43.56 17.49 15.46
C PHE A 1115 -42.85 16.31 16.13
N VAL A 1116 -43.51 15.72 17.13
CA VAL A 1116 -43.02 14.54 17.86
C VAL A 1116 -44.00 13.39 17.64
N VAL A 1117 -43.47 12.19 17.38
CA VAL A 1117 -44.25 10.96 17.28
C VAL A 1117 -43.66 9.96 18.25
N GLN A 1118 -44.51 9.38 19.08
CA GLN A 1118 -44.17 8.24 19.93
C GLN A 1118 -45.15 7.12 19.65
N GLN A 1119 -44.62 5.91 19.57
CA GLN A 1119 -45.38 4.70 19.31
C GLN A 1119 -45.02 3.66 20.37
N ASP A 1120 -46.04 3.08 20.99
CA ASP A 1120 -45.89 1.89 21.82
C ASP A 1120 -45.77 0.66 20.89
N GLU A 1121 -44.62 -0.01 20.88
CA GLU A 1121 -44.37 -1.19 20.04
C GLU A 1121 -44.97 -2.48 20.63
N THR A 1122 -45.52 -2.43 21.85
CA THR A 1122 -46.08 -3.60 22.55
C THR A 1122 -47.59 -3.79 22.33
N ARG A 1123 -48.26 -2.86 21.65
CA ARG A 1123 -49.72 -2.85 21.40
C ARG A 1123 -50.14 -2.95 19.94
#